data_AF-A0A3Q9ED27-F1
#
_entry.id   AF-A0A3Q9ED27-F1
#
_cell.length_a   1.000
_cell.length_b   1.000
_cell.length_c   1.000
_cell.angle_alpha   90.00
_cell.angle_beta   90.00
_cell.angle_gamma   90.00
#
_symmetry.space_group_name_H-M   'P 1'
#
loop_
_entity.id
_entity.type
_entity.pdbx_description
1 polymer ?
#
loop_
_entity_poly.entity_id
_entity_poly.type
_entity_poly.pdbx_seq_one_letter_code
_entity_poly.pdbx_strand_id
1 'polypeptide(L)'
;MVGNDNLVGRVVSGSDRPLAGRIVIGERRDDRSDASGPVGHGTTDDDGLFVIEADGGVDVEAVSFTVRDPMRGGSEESIRRRERPADGRETIRLTVSERRGTPHGGTEHRGMNEAACTRAGAVRSHRFYTQFPELDTYDRSEDLIRTLGGADGETDAPAADGAPMMESPDDPVGDAETPAAYGIFGQFVDHDITFDPTSDIDRRNDPAALRNFRTPALDLDSVYRHGSETAPFLYDHDSDEAHLITGEAEGAPDRPDGLPGTDLQRNEQGFALIGDPRNDETVLVSQLQLAFVNFHNRVVDHLRGPGSSLVASDETVLEAAQRLVRWHYQWIVRHDFLPQICDEYVLDDVERNGRRFFLPEGSQVAIAVEFAGAAYRFGHSMIRDAYDVNDRSGNVPLFPSEPNESPNLRGFGPVRYEVTVDWTRLLDTGDGAYQRSRKIDALLPPALFNLPMAGEDSLAVRNLLRGEALGLPAGQDVARRMGIDPIRNEEFGEESGVMQTLRRHGRGADPDAPLWYYILDEARYQQDGERLGAVGSRIVAETLIGLVERNETAYPNAAPDGWEPSLPRLVPTGGYTLADLTAFAEEARPEGLVIDSLDPVAAPGDDPTDESVTLRNDANDPVDLDGYVLDLGGQRDPLPAETVPPGATLTIRIGAGTDSAGEIHLGREAAALNDDGDAVTLLTPDGEVSTRRVYD
;
A
#
# COMPACT_ATOMS: atom_id res chain seq x y z
N MET A 1 38.71 -29.45 29.67
CA MET A 1 37.56 -29.82 28.84
C MET A 1 36.33 -29.47 29.64
N VAL A 2 35.77 -28.28 29.38
CA VAL A 2 34.44 -27.90 29.86
C VAL A 2 33.48 -28.40 28.77
N GLY A 3 32.62 -29.36 29.10
CA GLY A 3 31.68 -29.94 28.15
C GLY A 3 30.55 -28.96 27.86
N ASN A 4 30.20 -28.79 26.58
CA ASN A 4 28.93 -28.18 26.19
C ASN A 4 27.82 -29.18 26.52
N ASP A 5 26.96 -28.85 27.48
CA ASP A 5 25.83 -29.70 27.90
C ASP A 5 24.52 -29.26 27.24
N ASN A 6 24.51 -29.15 25.90
CA ASN A 6 23.31 -28.83 25.12
C ASN A 6 22.38 -30.04 25.03
N LEU A 7 21.07 -29.82 25.12
CA LEU A 7 20.06 -30.85 24.83
C LEU A 7 19.86 -30.94 23.33
N VAL A 8 20.37 -32.00 22.71
CA VAL A 8 20.20 -32.25 21.27
C VAL A 8 19.08 -33.27 21.10
N GLY A 9 18.02 -32.95 20.37
CA GLY A 9 16.92 -33.86 20.15
C GLY A 9 16.38 -33.84 18.73
N ARG A 10 15.46 -34.76 18.44
CA ARG A 10 14.78 -34.83 17.14
C ARG A 10 13.27 -34.91 17.31
N VAL A 11 12.51 -34.18 16.49
CA VAL A 11 11.06 -34.31 16.36
C VAL A 11 10.70 -35.07 15.09
N VAL A 12 9.86 -36.08 15.23
CA VAL A 12 9.36 -36.92 14.12
C VAL A 12 7.85 -37.08 14.18
N SER A 13 7.24 -37.33 13.03
CA SER A 13 5.83 -37.70 12.94
C SER A 13 5.58 -39.12 13.45
N GLY A 14 4.31 -39.50 13.62
CA GLY A 14 3.94 -40.89 13.91
C GLY A 14 4.38 -41.93 12.86
N SER A 15 4.85 -41.51 11.68
CA SER A 15 5.44 -42.36 10.64
C SER A 15 6.97 -42.29 10.59
N ASP A 16 7.62 -41.79 11.64
CA ASP A 16 9.08 -41.60 11.76
C ASP A 16 9.68 -40.64 10.70
N ARG A 17 8.86 -39.74 10.14
CA ARG A 17 9.31 -38.68 9.23
C ARG A 17 9.82 -37.49 10.05
N PRO A 18 11.02 -36.95 9.79
CA PRO A 18 11.47 -35.71 10.41
C PRO A 18 10.50 -34.55 10.20
N LEU A 19 10.31 -33.73 11.24
CA LEU A 19 9.45 -32.55 11.17
C LEU A 19 10.29 -31.29 11.34
N ALA A 20 10.47 -30.56 10.25
CA ALA A 20 11.20 -29.30 10.21
C ALA A 20 10.34 -28.10 10.64
N GLY A 21 10.99 -27.03 11.10
CA GLY A 21 10.35 -25.77 11.47
C GLY A 21 9.45 -25.85 12.70
N ARG A 22 9.57 -26.90 13.53
CA ARG A 22 8.84 -27.03 14.79
C ARG A 22 9.57 -26.30 15.90
N ILE A 23 8.85 -25.55 16.73
CA ILE A 23 9.42 -24.96 17.93
C ILE A 23 9.28 -25.97 19.06
N VAL A 24 10.40 -26.35 19.65
CA VAL A 24 10.48 -27.26 20.81
C VAL A 24 10.86 -26.44 22.03
N ILE A 25 9.99 -26.42 23.03
CA ILE A 25 10.18 -25.69 24.28
C ILE A 25 10.45 -26.73 25.38
N GLY A 26 11.53 -26.55 26.13
CA GLY A 26 11.88 -27.37 27.28
C GLY A 26 11.61 -26.63 28.59
N GLU A 27 10.93 -27.29 29.53
CA GLU A 27 10.62 -26.75 30.87
C GLU A 27 11.07 -27.73 31.95
N ARG A 28 11.60 -27.24 33.08
CA ARG A 28 12.02 -28.13 34.18
C ARG A 28 10.80 -28.72 34.86
N ARG A 29 10.85 -30.02 35.10
CA ARG A 29 9.83 -30.80 35.82
C ARG A 29 10.24 -30.89 37.29
N ASP A 30 9.57 -30.16 38.18
CA ASP A 30 9.82 -30.25 39.63
C ASP A 30 8.56 -30.73 40.36
N ASP A 31 8.66 -31.85 41.09
CA ASP A 31 7.55 -32.45 41.86
C ASP A 31 7.42 -31.83 43.27
N ARG A 32 8.27 -30.86 43.64
CA ARG A 32 8.22 -30.15 44.94
C ARG A 32 8.69 -28.69 44.82
N SER A 33 7.74 -27.75 44.88
CA SER A 33 7.85 -26.28 45.08
C SER A 33 7.87 -25.35 43.84
N ASP A 34 7.28 -24.15 44.02
CA ASP A 34 6.86 -23.12 43.04
C ASP A 34 7.98 -22.45 42.20
N ALA A 35 8.83 -23.22 41.53
CA ALA A 35 9.80 -22.68 40.58
C ALA A 35 9.88 -23.50 39.29
N SER A 36 8.79 -23.54 38.50
CA SER A 36 8.86 -23.94 37.10
C SER A 36 9.52 -22.82 36.28
N GLY A 37 10.73 -23.07 35.78
CA GLY A 37 11.46 -22.12 34.93
C GLY A 37 11.79 -22.73 33.55
N PRO A 38 11.87 -21.92 32.49
CA PRO A 38 12.22 -22.40 31.16
C PRO A 38 13.65 -22.96 31.14
N VAL A 39 13.84 -24.11 30.49
CA VAL A 39 15.17 -24.65 30.16
C VAL A 39 15.71 -23.97 28.90
N GLY A 40 14.81 -23.60 27.98
CA GLY A 40 15.09 -22.94 26.71
C GLY A 40 14.22 -23.51 25.59
N HIS A 41 14.39 -23.01 24.37
CA HIS A 41 13.69 -23.49 23.18
C HIS A 41 14.63 -23.63 21.99
N GLY A 42 14.25 -24.48 21.03
CA GLY A 42 14.97 -24.69 19.79
C GLY A 42 14.02 -24.98 18.64
N THR A 43 14.38 -24.54 17.45
CA THR A 43 13.62 -24.84 16.23
C THR A 43 14.22 -26.05 15.53
N THR A 44 13.38 -26.94 15.02
CA THR A 44 13.86 -28.11 14.27
C THR A 44 14.34 -27.74 12.87
N ASP A 45 15.48 -28.29 12.46
CA ASP A 45 16.00 -28.20 11.10
C ASP A 45 15.28 -29.17 10.14
N ASP A 46 15.75 -29.25 8.89
CA ASP A 46 15.19 -30.14 7.84
C ASP A 46 15.20 -31.63 8.24
N ASP A 47 16.16 -32.01 9.09
CA ASP A 47 16.29 -33.36 9.66
C ASP A 47 15.48 -33.51 10.95
N GLY A 48 14.69 -32.51 11.34
CA GLY A 48 13.89 -32.51 12.55
C GLY A 48 14.73 -32.33 13.81
N LEU A 49 16.01 -32.01 13.71
CA LEU A 49 16.93 -31.86 14.84
C LEU A 49 16.77 -30.49 15.48
N PHE A 50 16.76 -30.44 16.80
CA PHE A 50 16.75 -29.21 17.58
C PHE A 50 17.86 -29.26 18.65
N VAL A 51 18.30 -28.07 19.06
CA VAL A 51 19.24 -27.89 20.16
C VAL A 51 18.64 -26.89 21.14
N ILE A 52 18.57 -27.25 22.42
CA ILE A 52 18.25 -26.32 23.51
C ILE A 52 19.52 -26.12 24.33
N GLU A 53 19.98 -24.87 24.40
CA GLU A 53 21.09 -24.47 25.24
C GLU A 53 20.59 -24.32 26.68
N ALA A 54 21.07 -25.18 27.57
CA ALA A 54 20.60 -25.23 28.96
C ALA A 54 21.72 -24.80 29.91
N ASP A 55 21.57 -23.63 30.54
CA ASP A 55 22.52 -23.14 31.54
C ASP A 55 22.54 -24.06 32.77
N GLY A 56 23.70 -24.68 33.03
CA GLY A 56 23.98 -25.42 34.27
C GLY A 56 23.85 -26.93 34.24
N GLY A 57 23.73 -27.57 33.07
CA GLY A 57 23.66 -29.03 32.94
C GLY A 57 22.32 -29.58 33.41
N VAL A 58 21.42 -29.90 32.47
CA VAL A 58 20.06 -30.35 32.76
C VAL A 58 19.90 -31.82 32.41
N ASP A 59 19.41 -32.61 33.38
CA ASP A 59 19.00 -33.98 33.11
C ASP A 59 17.74 -33.97 32.24
N VAL A 60 17.84 -34.53 31.02
CA VAL A 60 16.72 -34.62 30.08
C VAL A 60 15.50 -35.30 30.70
N GLU A 61 15.68 -36.21 31.66
CA GLU A 61 14.58 -36.87 32.39
C GLU A 61 13.76 -35.89 33.24
N ALA A 62 14.37 -34.79 33.67
CA ALA A 62 13.74 -33.70 34.41
C ALA A 62 13.19 -32.58 33.50
N VAL A 63 13.03 -32.81 32.19
CA VAL A 63 12.49 -31.82 31.24
C VAL A 63 11.16 -32.28 30.64
N SER A 64 10.13 -31.44 30.73
CA SER A 64 8.93 -31.55 29.90
C SER A 64 9.14 -30.79 28.59
N PHE A 65 8.64 -31.36 27.50
CA PHE A 65 8.75 -30.77 26.17
C PHE A 65 7.38 -30.41 25.64
N THR A 66 7.31 -29.26 24.97
CA THR A 66 6.16 -28.81 24.18
C THR A 66 6.63 -28.61 22.75
N VAL A 67 5.88 -29.12 21.77
CA VAL A 67 6.20 -28.96 20.34
C VAL A 67 5.09 -28.13 19.68
N ARG A 68 5.45 -27.07 18.95
CA ARG A 68 4.51 -26.20 18.24
C ARG A 68 4.80 -26.14 16.74
N ASP A 69 3.75 -25.97 15.94
CA ASP A 69 3.81 -25.77 14.48
C ASP A 69 3.53 -24.29 14.12
N PRO A 70 4.57 -23.50 13.81
CA PRO A 70 4.42 -22.11 13.40
C PRO A 70 3.60 -21.94 12.12
N MET A 71 3.70 -22.90 11.18
CA MET A 71 2.96 -22.89 9.91
C MET A 71 1.45 -23.08 10.09
N ARG A 72 1.01 -23.34 11.33
CA ARG A 72 -0.40 -23.46 11.73
C ARG A 72 -0.71 -22.51 12.89
N GLY A 73 -0.20 -21.29 12.83
CA GLY A 73 -0.46 -20.25 13.83
C GLY A 73 0.05 -20.61 15.23
N GLY A 74 1.12 -21.40 15.33
CA GLY A 74 1.74 -21.78 16.61
C GLY A 74 1.00 -22.86 17.39
N SER A 75 0.09 -23.62 16.75
CA SER A 75 -0.68 -24.68 17.41
C SER A 75 0.23 -25.76 18.03
N GLU A 76 -0.13 -26.24 19.22
CA GLU A 76 0.61 -27.29 19.94
C GLU A 76 0.35 -28.69 19.35
N GLU A 77 1.43 -29.42 19.06
CA GLU A 77 1.39 -30.80 18.59
C GLU A 77 1.62 -31.77 19.75
N SER A 78 0.61 -32.59 20.07
CA SER A 78 0.69 -33.50 21.21
C SER A 78 1.77 -34.57 21.00
N ILE A 79 2.76 -34.60 21.90
CA ILE A 79 3.83 -35.60 21.96
C ILE A 79 3.22 -36.95 22.38
N ARG A 80 3.25 -37.94 21.49
CA ARG A 80 2.77 -39.31 21.74
C ARG A 80 3.83 -40.20 22.35
N ARG A 81 5.09 -40.00 22.01
CA ARG A 81 6.20 -40.83 22.46
C ARG A 81 7.44 -39.98 22.65
N ARG A 82 8.15 -40.28 23.72
CA ARG A 82 9.44 -39.69 24.09
C ARG A 82 10.39 -40.85 24.36
N GLU A 83 11.56 -40.87 23.73
CA GLU A 83 12.55 -41.93 23.93
C GLU A 83 13.98 -41.46 23.74
N ARG A 84 14.92 -42.18 24.36
CA ARG A 84 16.37 -41.92 24.21
C ARG A 84 16.94 -42.84 23.14
N PRO A 85 17.45 -42.32 22.01
CA PRO A 85 18.03 -43.13 20.97
C PRO A 85 19.26 -43.92 21.45
N ALA A 86 19.35 -45.19 21.05
CA ALA A 86 20.38 -46.12 21.53
C ALA A 86 21.79 -45.86 20.96
N ASP A 87 21.90 -45.04 19.90
CA ASP A 87 23.15 -44.72 19.22
C ASP A 87 23.92 -43.55 19.84
N GLY A 88 23.32 -42.88 20.84
CA GLY A 88 23.94 -41.81 21.63
C GLY A 88 24.18 -40.50 20.87
N ARG A 89 23.65 -40.37 19.64
CA ARG A 89 23.79 -39.16 18.81
C ARG A 89 22.80 -38.06 19.19
N GLU A 90 21.67 -38.46 19.74
CA GLU A 90 20.57 -37.59 20.18
C GLU A 90 20.29 -37.88 21.66
N THR A 91 20.09 -36.82 22.42
CA THR A 91 19.68 -36.91 23.83
C THR A 91 18.21 -37.31 23.96
N ILE A 92 17.36 -36.93 22.99
CA ILE A 92 15.94 -37.27 23.00
C ILE A 92 15.30 -37.29 21.61
N ARG A 93 14.37 -38.24 21.39
CA ARG A 93 13.47 -38.27 20.24
C ARG A 93 12.03 -38.07 20.69
N LEU A 94 11.33 -37.13 20.06
CA LEU A 94 9.92 -36.79 20.30
C LEU A 94 9.08 -37.17 19.09
N THR A 95 8.08 -38.03 19.28
CA THR A 95 7.11 -38.39 18.24
C THR A 95 5.80 -37.66 18.49
N VAL A 96 5.31 -36.88 17.53
CA VAL A 96 4.09 -36.07 17.68
C VAL A 96 2.91 -36.57 16.86
N SER A 97 1.71 -36.18 17.28
CA SER A 97 0.44 -36.48 16.63
C SER A 97 0.20 -35.57 15.44
N GLU A 98 0.53 -36.00 14.22
CA GLU A 98 0.18 -35.22 13.03
C GLU A 98 -1.35 -35.18 12.85
N ARG A 99 -1.95 -33.98 12.90
CA ARG A 99 -3.28 -33.76 12.30
C ARG A 99 -3.09 -33.74 10.79
N ARG A 100 -3.55 -34.80 10.10
CA ARG A 100 -3.56 -34.90 8.64
C ARG A 100 -4.48 -33.83 8.04
N GLY A 101 -3.90 -32.73 7.63
CA GLY A 101 -4.33 -31.97 6.47
C GLY A 101 -3.17 -32.04 5.49
N THR A 102 -3.37 -32.65 4.33
CA THR A 102 -2.34 -32.85 3.32
C THR A 102 -2.27 -31.60 2.44
N PRO A 103 -1.21 -30.78 2.45
CA PRO A 103 -0.86 -30.02 1.27
C PRO A 103 -0.12 -31.00 0.35
N HIS A 104 -0.82 -31.54 -0.64
CA HIS A 104 -0.15 -32.14 -1.78
C HIS A 104 0.51 -31.01 -2.57
N GLY A 105 1.84 -31.00 -2.59
CA GLY A 105 2.64 -30.00 -3.32
C GLY A 105 4.07 -29.83 -2.78
N GLY A 106 4.35 -30.26 -1.55
CA GLY A 106 5.69 -30.16 -0.95
C GLY A 106 6.62 -31.30 -1.32
N THR A 107 6.91 -31.48 -2.61
CA THR A 107 8.20 -32.08 -3.00
C THR A 107 9.13 -30.91 -3.19
N GLU A 108 10.05 -30.70 -2.26
CA GLU A 108 11.19 -29.82 -2.52
C GLU A 108 11.93 -30.37 -3.74
N HIS A 109 11.66 -29.81 -4.90
CA HIS A 109 12.59 -29.90 -6.01
C HIS A 109 13.84 -29.13 -5.58
N ARG A 110 14.89 -29.88 -5.20
CA ARG A 110 16.25 -29.35 -5.14
C ARG A 110 16.52 -28.58 -6.43
N GLY A 111 16.59 -27.25 -6.32
CA GLY A 111 16.77 -26.33 -7.45
C GLY A 111 15.91 -25.05 -7.44
N MET A 112 14.92 -24.90 -6.57
CA MET A 112 13.98 -23.76 -6.64
C MET A 112 14.37 -22.47 -5.88
N ASN A 113 15.48 -22.44 -5.11
CA ASN A 113 15.81 -21.26 -4.29
C ASN A 113 16.93 -20.36 -4.83
N GLU A 114 17.45 -20.62 -6.04
CA GLU A 114 18.31 -19.65 -6.76
C GLU A 114 18.09 -19.67 -8.30
N ALA A 115 17.28 -20.59 -8.84
CA ALA A 115 17.22 -20.86 -10.28
C ALA A 115 15.80 -20.94 -10.88
N ALA A 116 14.77 -20.47 -10.18
CA ALA A 116 13.44 -20.32 -10.80
C ALA A 116 13.45 -19.09 -11.72
N CYS A 117 13.89 -19.25 -12.97
CA CYS A 117 13.74 -18.22 -13.99
C CYS A 117 12.39 -18.38 -14.70
N THR A 118 11.55 -17.35 -14.67
CA THR A 118 10.48 -17.18 -15.66
C THR A 118 11.10 -16.62 -16.95
N ARG A 119 10.29 -16.48 -18.01
CA ARG A 119 10.71 -15.75 -19.23
C ARG A 119 11.08 -14.28 -18.91
N ALA A 120 10.70 -13.77 -17.73
CA ALA A 120 11.01 -12.46 -17.18
C ALA A 120 12.15 -12.44 -16.12
N GLY A 121 12.82 -13.56 -15.84
CA GLY A 121 13.98 -13.62 -14.94
C GLY A 121 13.78 -14.40 -13.64
N ALA A 122 14.81 -14.40 -12.77
CA ALA A 122 14.86 -15.22 -11.56
C ALA A 122 13.92 -14.70 -10.45
N VAL A 123 13.15 -15.58 -9.81
CA VAL A 123 12.46 -15.31 -8.54
C VAL A 123 13.50 -15.19 -7.44
N ARG A 124 13.87 -13.96 -7.09
CA ARG A 124 14.88 -13.67 -6.06
C ARG A 124 14.17 -13.53 -4.72
N SER A 125 14.65 -14.22 -3.68
CA SER A 125 14.34 -13.77 -2.32
C SER A 125 15.11 -12.48 -2.07
N HIS A 126 14.41 -11.42 -1.71
CA HIS A 126 15.04 -10.14 -1.43
C HIS A 126 15.26 -10.03 0.08
N ARG A 127 16.39 -9.47 0.50
CA ARG A 127 16.70 -9.23 1.92
C ARG A 127 16.55 -7.74 2.20
N PHE A 128 16.20 -7.41 3.43
CA PHE A 128 16.40 -6.04 3.90
C PHE A 128 17.89 -5.78 4.12
N TYR A 129 18.26 -4.52 4.21
CA TYR A 129 19.62 -4.12 4.58
C TYR A 129 19.59 -2.92 5.52
N THR A 130 20.68 -2.71 6.26
CA THR A 130 20.91 -1.51 7.06
C THR A 130 21.58 -0.46 6.19
N GLN A 131 20.95 0.70 6.03
CA GLN A 131 21.44 1.81 5.22
C GLN A 131 22.67 2.48 5.85
N PHE A 132 22.71 2.55 7.19
CA PHE A 132 23.80 3.17 7.94
C PHE A 132 24.40 2.18 8.97
N PRO A 133 25.05 1.09 8.51
CA PRO A 133 25.56 0.03 9.38
C PRO A 133 26.67 0.48 10.35
N GLU A 134 27.25 1.65 10.13
CA GLU A 134 28.24 2.28 11.01
C GLU A 134 27.65 3.03 12.21
N LEU A 135 26.34 3.27 12.21
CA LEU A 135 25.67 4.00 13.29
C LEU A 135 25.27 3.05 14.42
N ASP A 136 25.39 3.53 15.65
CA ASP A 136 24.93 2.80 16.82
C ASP A 136 23.39 2.78 16.85
N THR A 137 22.83 1.65 17.28
CA THR A 137 21.39 1.52 17.53
C THR A 137 20.96 2.50 18.62
N TYR A 138 19.75 3.06 18.49
CA TYR A 138 19.11 3.83 19.56
C TYR A 138 18.76 2.90 20.73
N ASP A 139 19.68 2.75 21.67
CA ASP A 139 19.56 1.86 22.83
C ASP A 139 19.02 2.62 24.05
N ARG A 140 17.74 2.43 24.35
CA ARG A 140 17.03 2.97 25.52
C ARG A 140 16.16 1.89 26.15
N SER A 141 15.73 2.09 27.39
CA SER A 141 14.89 1.10 28.07
C SER A 141 13.55 0.92 27.35
N GLU A 142 13.13 -0.34 27.20
CA GLU A 142 11.81 -0.68 26.62
C GLU A 142 10.67 0.07 27.32
N ASP A 143 10.75 0.24 28.64
CA ASP A 143 9.78 1.02 29.44
C ASP A 143 9.65 2.48 29.00
N LEU A 144 10.75 3.10 28.56
CA LEU A 144 10.75 4.45 28.02
C LEU A 144 10.10 4.48 26.63
N ILE A 145 10.42 3.50 25.80
CA ILE A 145 9.83 3.33 24.46
C ILE A 145 8.32 3.11 24.55
N ARG A 146 7.88 2.26 25.46
CA ARG A 146 6.46 1.99 25.76
C ARG A 146 5.75 3.24 26.26
N THR A 147 6.37 3.98 27.18
CA THR A 147 5.82 5.26 27.67
C THR A 147 5.62 6.25 26.52
N LEU A 148 6.61 6.39 25.62
CA LEU A 148 6.50 7.29 24.46
C LEU A 148 5.32 6.89 23.55
N GLY A 149 5.19 5.59 23.28
CA GLY A 149 4.10 5.04 22.47
C GLY A 149 2.75 4.96 23.18
N GLY A 150 2.64 5.41 24.43
CA GLY A 150 1.36 5.46 25.14
C GLY A 150 0.94 4.19 25.88
N ALA A 151 1.86 3.24 26.08
CA ALA A 151 1.63 2.12 27.01
C ALA A 151 2.05 2.53 28.43
N ASP A 152 1.17 2.34 29.40
CA ASP A 152 1.44 2.60 30.82
C ASP A 152 2.50 1.61 31.33
N GLY A 153 3.73 2.08 31.51
CA GLY A 153 4.73 1.39 32.33
C GLY A 153 4.31 1.44 33.79
N GLU A 154 4.25 0.29 34.48
CA GLU A 154 4.05 -0.05 35.93
C GLU A 154 3.82 1.06 36.99
N THR A 155 3.16 2.18 36.67
CA THR A 155 2.93 3.30 37.56
C THR A 155 1.43 3.56 37.65
N ASP A 156 0.86 3.36 38.83
CA ASP A 156 -0.53 3.65 39.22
C ASP A 156 -0.89 5.16 39.16
N ALA A 157 -0.21 5.94 38.32
CA ALA A 157 -0.59 7.32 38.04
C ALA A 157 -1.67 7.30 36.95
N PRO A 158 -2.92 7.75 37.21
CA PRO A 158 -3.88 7.91 36.13
C PRO A 158 -3.28 8.87 35.09
N ALA A 159 -3.31 8.47 33.81
CA ALA A 159 -3.02 9.34 32.68
C ALA A 159 -4.00 10.52 32.70
N ALA A 160 -3.65 11.56 33.48
CA ALA A 160 -4.43 12.78 33.57
C ALA A 160 -4.32 13.60 32.27
N ASP A 161 -3.25 13.35 31.50
CA ASP A 161 -2.97 13.86 30.17
C ASP A 161 -2.66 12.65 29.28
N GLY A 162 -3.18 12.61 28.05
CA GLY A 162 -3.11 11.45 27.15
C GLY A 162 -1.69 10.91 26.88
N ALA A 163 -1.62 9.81 26.12
CA ALA A 163 -0.35 9.22 25.70
C ALA A 163 0.55 10.27 25.00
N PRO A 164 1.89 10.26 25.18
CA PRO A 164 2.76 11.33 24.67
C PRO A 164 2.72 11.55 23.15
N MET A 165 2.43 10.51 22.38
CA MET A 165 2.23 10.57 20.93
C MET A 165 0.75 10.58 20.52
N MET A 166 -0.19 10.68 21.47
CA MET A 166 -1.62 10.75 21.16
C MET A 166 -2.05 12.20 21.14
N GLU A 167 -2.78 12.59 20.10
CA GLU A 167 -3.35 13.92 20.04
C GLU A 167 -4.48 14.15 21.07
N SER A 168 -4.73 15.41 21.39
CA SER A 168 -5.88 15.79 22.20
C SER A 168 -7.14 15.91 21.34
N PRO A 169 -8.29 15.34 21.75
CA PRO A 169 -9.56 15.61 21.08
C PRO A 169 -9.95 17.10 21.07
N ASP A 170 -9.45 17.88 22.03
CA ASP A 170 -9.70 19.33 22.13
C ASP A 170 -8.71 20.18 21.28
N ASP A 171 -7.61 19.58 20.83
CA ASP A 171 -6.57 20.22 20.01
C ASP A 171 -6.00 19.19 19.01
N PRO A 172 -6.82 18.77 18.02
CA PRO A 172 -6.42 17.75 17.06
C PRO A 172 -5.38 18.30 16.08
N VAL A 173 -4.52 17.40 15.60
CA VAL A 173 -3.60 17.71 14.49
C VAL A 173 -4.42 18.17 13.28
N GLY A 174 -4.05 19.32 12.71
CA GLY A 174 -4.75 19.92 11.58
C GLY A 174 -4.63 19.13 10.26
N ASP A 175 -5.31 19.65 9.25
CA ASP A 175 -5.25 19.12 7.89
C ASP A 175 -4.07 19.73 7.11
N ALA A 176 -3.47 18.94 6.22
CA ALA A 176 -2.47 19.38 5.25
C ALA A 176 -3.14 19.82 3.93
N GLU A 177 -2.43 20.49 3.04
CA GLU A 177 -2.94 20.79 1.68
C GLU A 177 -3.03 19.53 0.81
N THR A 178 -2.25 18.49 1.12
CA THR A 178 -2.20 17.22 0.39
C THR A 178 -3.56 16.51 0.38
N PRO A 179 -4.05 16.01 -0.79
CA PRO A 179 -5.27 15.22 -0.85
C PRO A 179 -5.20 13.92 -0.02
N ALA A 180 -6.32 13.55 0.60
CA ALA A 180 -6.42 12.39 1.50
C ALA A 180 -6.04 11.06 0.82
N ALA A 181 -6.26 10.95 -0.49
CA ALA A 181 -5.88 9.78 -1.27
C ALA A 181 -4.38 9.48 -1.27
N TYR A 182 -3.50 10.46 -1.08
CA TYR A 182 -2.05 10.20 -1.08
C TYR A 182 -1.56 9.43 0.15
N GLY A 183 -2.27 9.51 1.29
CA GLY A 183 -2.00 8.62 2.43
C GLY A 183 -2.32 7.16 2.10
N ILE A 184 -3.43 6.93 1.37
CA ILE A 184 -3.88 5.61 0.92
C ILE A 184 -2.93 5.08 -0.18
N PHE A 185 -2.53 5.95 -1.11
CA PHE A 185 -1.57 5.62 -2.16
C PHE A 185 -0.18 5.29 -1.60
N GLY A 186 0.28 6.01 -0.58
CA GLY A 186 1.51 5.69 0.13
C GLY A 186 1.50 4.26 0.71
N GLN A 187 0.36 3.84 1.29
CA GLN A 187 0.17 2.47 1.76
C GLN A 187 0.19 1.46 0.61
N PHE A 188 -0.47 1.76 -0.52
CA PHE A 188 -0.46 0.91 -1.71
C PHE A 188 0.97 0.72 -2.26
N VAL A 189 1.77 1.79 -2.30
CA VAL A 189 3.19 1.74 -2.69
C VAL A 189 4.01 0.89 -1.72
N ASP A 190 3.78 1.01 -0.40
CA ASP A 190 4.45 0.13 0.58
C ASP A 190 4.14 -1.34 0.33
N HIS A 191 2.86 -1.66 0.05
CA HIS A 191 2.43 -3.03 -0.21
C HIS A 191 3.04 -3.62 -1.49
N ASP A 192 3.40 -2.78 -2.46
CA ASP A 192 4.10 -3.18 -3.68
C ASP A 192 5.57 -3.55 -3.40
N ILE A 193 6.27 -2.77 -2.57
CA ILE A 193 7.73 -2.87 -2.44
C ILE A 193 8.22 -3.54 -1.14
N THR A 194 7.39 -3.67 -0.10
CA THR A 194 7.77 -4.28 1.18
C THR A 194 6.76 -5.33 1.65
N PHE A 195 7.24 -6.48 2.13
CA PHE A 195 6.44 -7.41 2.93
C PHE A 195 7.34 -8.27 3.82
N ASP A 196 7.13 -8.19 5.14
CA ASP A 196 7.86 -9.00 6.13
C ASP A 196 6.90 -9.63 7.15
N PRO A 197 6.39 -10.84 6.87
CA PRO A 197 5.56 -11.59 7.81
C PRO A 197 6.38 -12.37 8.85
N THR A 198 7.72 -12.34 8.77
CA THR A 198 8.60 -13.27 9.51
C THR A 198 9.28 -12.67 10.72
N SER A 199 9.43 -11.35 10.70
CA SER A 199 10.00 -10.59 11.80
C SER A 199 9.18 -10.62 13.07
N ASP A 200 9.88 -10.71 14.19
CA ASP A 200 9.32 -10.74 15.53
C ASP A 200 9.58 -9.40 16.23
N ILE A 201 8.54 -8.81 16.82
CA ILE A 201 8.66 -7.54 17.55
C ILE A 201 9.35 -7.72 18.90
N ASP A 202 9.29 -8.92 19.48
CA ASP A 202 9.81 -9.24 20.81
C ASP A 202 11.30 -9.61 20.79
N ARG A 203 11.95 -9.58 19.62
CA ARG A 203 13.35 -10.00 19.45
C ARG A 203 14.10 -9.11 18.48
N ARG A 204 15.39 -8.88 18.78
CA ARG A 204 16.31 -8.22 17.86
C ARG A 204 16.45 -9.07 16.59
N ASN A 205 16.09 -8.48 15.46
CA ASN A 205 16.16 -9.09 14.14
C ASN A 205 17.49 -8.69 13.47
N ASP A 206 18.13 -9.61 12.76
CA ASP A 206 19.22 -9.28 11.83
C ASP A 206 18.59 -8.81 10.51
N PRO A 207 18.69 -7.52 10.13
CA PRO A 207 18.13 -7.02 8.87
C PRO A 207 18.58 -7.81 7.64
N ALA A 208 19.84 -8.27 7.62
CA ALA A 208 20.37 -9.05 6.52
C ALA A 208 19.82 -10.47 6.47
N ALA A 209 19.23 -10.97 7.57
CA ALA A 209 18.52 -12.25 7.61
C ALA A 209 17.01 -12.10 7.35
N LEU A 210 16.45 -10.88 7.49
CA LEU A 210 15.05 -10.61 7.18
C LEU A 210 14.81 -10.68 5.68
N ARG A 211 13.75 -11.40 5.31
CA ARG A 211 13.34 -11.57 3.93
C ARG A 211 12.21 -10.60 3.61
N ASN A 212 12.42 -9.79 2.58
CA ASN A 212 11.35 -9.11 1.88
C ASN A 212 10.69 -10.12 0.91
N PHE A 213 9.41 -10.39 1.14
CA PHE A 213 8.60 -11.27 0.31
C PHE A 213 7.95 -10.54 -0.88
N ARG A 214 8.28 -9.26 -1.07
CA ARG A 214 7.99 -8.47 -2.27
C ARG A 214 9.24 -8.25 -3.11
N THR A 215 9.03 -7.94 -4.38
CA THR A 215 10.07 -7.40 -5.23
C THR A 215 10.38 -5.98 -4.74
N PRO A 216 11.65 -5.60 -4.50
CA PRO A 216 12.03 -4.24 -4.20
C PRO A 216 12.05 -3.44 -5.53
N ALA A 217 10.89 -3.32 -6.17
CA ALA A 217 10.68 -2.63 -7.42
C ALA A 217 9.24 -2.13 -7.49
N LEU A 218 9.03 -0.98 -8.14
CA LEU A 218 7.72 -0.42 -8.41
C LEU A 218 7.15 -1.08 -9.68
N ASP A 219 6.77 -2.34 -9.57
CA ASP A 219 6.38 -3.20 -10.70
C ASP A 219 4.93 -3.70 -10.63
N LEU A 220 4.17 -3.27 -9.61
CA LEU A 220 2.79 -3.67 -9.38
C LEU A 220 2.65 -5.20 -9.22
N ASP A 221 3.59 -5.86 -8.52
CA ASP A 221 3.47 -7.27 -8.15
C ASP A 221 2.19 -7.52 -7.33
N SER A 222 1.72 -6.52 -6.58
CA SER A 222 0.43 -6.56 -5.86
C SER A 222 -0.79 -6.65 -6.79
N VAL A 223 -0.68 -6.21 -8.05
CA VAL A 223 -1.74 -6.27 -9.08
C VAL A 223 -1.53 -7.46 -10.02
N TYR A 224 -0.33 -7.61 -10.57
CA TYR A 224 -0.06 -8.57 -11.65
C TYR A 224 0.55 -9.88 -11.21
N ARG A 225 1.12 -9.93 -10.00
CA ARG A 225 2.08 -10.98 -9.62
C ARG A 225 3.16 -11.11 -10.71
N HIS A 226 3.51 -12.34 -11.07
CA HIS A 226 4.44 -12.64 -12.16
C HIS A 226 3.70 -12.91 -13.50
N GLY A 227 2.47 -12.39 -13.67
CA GLY A 227 1.67 -12.47 -14.90
C GLY A 227 0.69 -13.65 -14.98
N SER A 228 -0.12 -13.67 -16.05
CA SER A 228 -1.26 -14.59 -16.26
C SER A 228 -0.89 -16.07 -16.26
N GLU A 229 0.33 -16.44 -16.65
CA GLU A 229 0.81 -17.84 -16.58
C GLU A 229 0.97 -18.33 -15.12
N THR A 230 1.31 -17.42 -14.19
CA THR A 230 1.63 -17.78 -12.79
C THR A 230 0.48 -17.53 -11.82
N ALA A 231 -0.37 -16.55 -12.15
CA ALA A 231 -1.55 -16.19 -11.39
C ALA A 231 -2.77 -16.09 -12.31
N PRO A 232 -3.18 -17.20 -12.98
CA PRO A 232 -4.27 -17.18 -13.94
C PRO A 232 -5.59 -16.74 -13.32
N PHE A 233 -5.78 -16.97 -12.02
CA PHE A 233 -6.97 -16.57 -11.27
C PHE A 233 -7.15 -15.04 -11.14
N LEU A 234 -6.22 -14.22 -11.64
CA LEU A 234 -6.36 -12.76 -11.69
C LEU A 234 -6.92 -12.25 -13.02
N TYR A 235 -6.97 -13.10 -14.05
CA TYR A 235 -7.30 -12.72 -15.44
C TYR A 235 -8.64 -13.34 -15.87
N ASP A 236 -9.35 -12.65 -16.75
CA ASP A 236 -10.66 -13.08 -17.25
C ASP A 236 -10.47 -14.11 -18.38
N HIS A 237 -10.70 -15.38 -18.10
CA HIS A 237 -10.60 -16.45 -19.11
C HIS A 237 -11.91 -16.71 -19.85
N ASP A 238 -13.00 -16.09 -19.41
CA ASP A 238 -14.34 -16.32 -19.98
C ASP A 238 -14.64 -15.30 -21.08
N SER A 239 -14.29 -14.03 -20.86
CA SER A 239 -14.56 -12.94 -21.80
C SER A 239 -13.31 -12.45 -22.52
N ASP A 240 -12.21 -12.20 -21.79
CA ASP A 240 -11.01 -11.55 -22.34
C ASP A 240 -9.73 -11.81 -21.54
N GLU A 241 -8.85 -12.68 -22.06
CA GLU A 241 -7.61 -13.07 -21.37
C GLU A 241 -6.60 -11.93 -21.14
N ALA A 242 -6.78 -10.77 -21.80
CA ALA A 242 -5.97 -9.58 -21.53
C ALA A 242 -6.51 -8.74 -20.37
N HIS A 243 -7.78 -8.91 -19.96
CA HIS A 243 -8.37 -8.21 -18.83
C HIS A 243 -8.09 -8.94 -17.52
N LEU A 244 -8.03 -8.15 -16.45
CA LEU A 244 -8.08 -8.60 -15.07
C LEU A 244 -9.54 -8.72 -14.63
N ILE A 245 -9.84 -9.73 -13.80
CA ILE A 245 -11.21 -9.93 -13.29
C ILE A 245 -11.59 -8.89 -12.23
N THR A 246 -12.83 -8.45 -12.30
CA THR A 246 -13.46 -7.57 -11.31
C THR A 246 -14.73 -8.20 -10.77
N GLY A 247 -15.16 -7.77 -9.59
CA GLY A 247 -16.43 -8.14 -8.99
C GLY A 247 -17.41 -6.97 -8.95
N GLU A 248 -18.55 -7.22 -8.31
CA GLU A 248 -19.57 -6.21 -8.05
C GLU A 248 -19.77 -6.01 -6.55
N ALA A 249 -19.90 -4.75 -6.15
CA ALA A 249 -20.22 -4.34 -4.80
C ALA A 249 -21.63 -4.82 -4.42
N GLU A 250 -21.81 -5.21 -3.17
CA GLU A 250 -23.10 -5.65 -2.66
C GLU A 250 -24.14 -4.53 -2.74
N GLY A 251 -25.26 -4.83 -3.38
CA GLY A 251 -26.33 -3.86 -3.59
C GLY A 251 -26.06 -2.84 -4.69
N ALA A 252 -25.02 -3.05 -5.51
CA ALA A 252 -24.86 -2.29 -6.75
C ALA A 252 -26.07 -2.53 -7.67
N PRO A 253 -26.53 -1.50 -8.41
CA PRO A 253 -27.55 -1.68 -9.42
C PRO A 253 -27.05 -2.62 -10.53
N ASP A 254 -27.97 -3.32 -11.21
CA ASP A 254 -27.62 -4.10 -12.41
C ASP A 254 -26.97 -3.16 -13.43
N ARG A 255 -25.73 -3.46 -13.82
CA ARG A 255 -24.95 -2.66 -14.77
C ARG A 255 -25.00 -3.29 -16.17
N PRO A 256 -25.15 -2.48 -17.24
CA PRO A 256 -24.90 -2.96 -18.59
C PRO A 256 -23.42 -3.32 -18.79
N ASP A 257 -23.18 -4.28 -19.68
CA ASP A 257 -21.84 -4.73 -20.05
C ASP A 257 -21.01 -3.52 -20.53
N GLY A 258 -19.96 -3.15 -19.80
CA GLY A 258 -19.08 -2.05 -20.19
C GLY A 258 -18.70 -1.06 -19.09
N LEU A 259 -19.40 -1.03 -17.95
CA LEU A 259 -18.93 -0.29 -16.79
C LEU A 259 -17.74 -0.99 -16.11
N PRO A 260 -16.78 -0.25 -15.53
CA PRO A 260 -15.75 -0.85 -14.69
C PRO A 260 -16.39 -1.54 -13.48
N GLY A 261 -15.81 -2.65 -13.03
CA GLY A 261 -16.31 -3.36 -11.85
C GLY A 261 -16.24 -2.49 -10.60
N THR A 262 -17.17 -2.73 -9.65
CA THR A 262 -17.35 -1.91 -8.43
C THR A 262 -16.72 -2.50 -7.17
N ASP A 263 -16.29 -3.75 -7.23
CA ASP A 263 -15.49 -4.39 -6.19
C ASP A 263 -14.40 -5.25 -6.83
N LEU A 264 -13.42 -5.66 -6.04
CA LEU A 264 -12.51 -6.72 -6.42
C LEU A 264 -13.27 -8.02 -6.61
N GLN A 265 -12.80 -8.90 -7.50
CA GLN A 265 -13.37 -10.25 -7.56
C GLN A 265 -13.14 -10.94 -6.21
N ARG A 266 -14.21 -11.48 -5.64
CA ARG A 266 -14.17 -12.21 -4.36
C ARG A 266 -14.45 -13.69 -4.55
N ASN A 267 -13.90 -14.51 -3.66
CA ASN A 267 -14.29 -15.91 -3.56
C ASN A 267 -15.64 -16.08 -2.85
N GLU A 268 -16.15 -17.31 -2.77
CA GLU A 268 -17.44 -17.62 -2.11
C GLU A 268 -17.49 -17.25 -0.62
N GLN A 269 -16.34 -16.98 0.01
CA GLN A 269 -16.23 -16.57 1.41
C GLN A 269 -16.07 -15.04 1.57
N GLY A 270 -16.09 -14.27 0.48
CA GLY A 270 -15.99 -12.81 0.51
C GLY A 270 -14.56 -12.24 0.53
N PHE A 271 -13.53 -13.07 0.39
CA PHE A 271 -12.14 -12.60 0.32
C PHE A 271 -11.76 -12.22 -1.11
N ALA A 272 -11.09 -11.07 -1.27
CA ALA A 272 -10.60 -10.61 -2.56
C ALA A 272 -9.54 -11.55 -3.17
N LEU A 273 -9.63 -11.76 -4.48
CA LEU A 273 -8.67 -12.51 -5.28
C LEU A 273 -7.62 -11.55 -5.84
N ILE A 274 -6.58 -11.27 -5.05
CA ILE A 274 -5.57 -10.24 -5.38
C ILE A 274 -4.14 -10.69 -5.08
N GLY A 275 -3.17 -9.91 -5.59
CA GLY A 275 -1.74 -10.17 -5.42
C GLY A 275 -1.20 -9.80 -4.04
N ASP A 276 -1.78 -8.87 -3.30
CA ASP A 276 -1.42 -8.66 -1.90
C ASP A 276 -2.69 -8.65 -1.05
N PRO A 277 -2.89 -9.61 -0.12
CA PRO A 277 -4.09 -9.59 0.72
C PRO A 277 -4.17 -8.34 1.60
N ARG A 278 -3.05 -7.65 1.87
CA ARG A 278 -3.06 -6.37 2.61
C ARG A 278 -3.78 -5.26 1.85
N ASN A 279 -3.88 -5.36 0.53
CA ASN A 279 -4.68 -4.44 -0.27
C ASN A 279 -6.20 -4.61 -0.08
N ASP A 280 -6.65 -5.56 0.76
CA ASP A 280 -8.05 -5.69 1.19
C ASP A 280 -8.23 -5.34 2.68
N GLU A 281 -7.26 -4.69 3.35
CA GLU A 281 -7.36 -4.34 4.80
C GLU A 281 -8.44 -3.30 5.11
N THR A 282 -8.66 -2.36 4.19
CA THR A 282 -9.69 -1.32 4.28
C THR A 282 -10.40 -1.19 2.93
N VAL A 283 -11.64 -0.70 2.94
CA VAL A 283 -12.40 -0.40 1.70
C VAL A 283 -11.62 0.59 0.82
N LEU A 284 -10.93 1.55 1.43
CA LEU A 284 -10.14 2.55 0.71
C LEU A 284 -9.01 1.93 -0.12
N VAL A 285 -8.22 1.03 0.48
CA VAL A 285 -7.11 0.38 -0.23
C VAL A 285 -7.63 -0.65 -1.25
N SER A 286 -8.73 -1.34 -0.93
CA SER A 286 -9.32 -2.31 -1.87
C SER A 286 -9.93 -1.66 -3.10
N GLN A 287 -10.57 -0.50 -2.93
CA GLN A 287 -11.07 0.31 -4.03
C GLN A 287 -9.93 0.97 -4.83
N LEU A 288 -8.77 1.25 -4.21
CA LEU A 288 -7.60 1.75 -4.93
C LEU A 288 -6.94 0.63 -5.76
N GLN A 289 -6.83 -0.57 -5.20
CA GLN A 289 -6.44 -1.78 -5.95
C GLN A 289 -7.39 -1.99 -7.14
N LEU A 290 -8.69 -1.84 -6.93
CA LEU A 290 -9.70 -1.92 -8.00
C LEU A 290 -9.49 -0.83 -9.06
N ALA A 291 -9.17 0.41 -8.67
CA ALA A 291 -8.86 1.47 -9.61
C ALA A 291 -7.68 1.11 -10.52
N PHE A 292 -6.62 0.49 -9.99
CA PHE A 292 -5.52 -0.03 -10.83
C PHE A 292 -5.93 -1.19 -11.74
N VAL A 293 -6.82 -2.07 -11.28
CA VAL A 293 -7.39 -3.16 -12.09
C VAL A 293 -8.24 -2.61 -13.24
N ASN A 294 -9.13 -1.66 -12.94
CA ASN A 294 -9.97 -0.97 -13.92
C ASN A 294 -9.12 -0.16 -14.89
N PHE A 295 -8.08 0.54 -14.41
CA PHE A 295 -7.12 1.25 -15.24
C PHE A 295 -6.43 0.32 -16.23
N HIS A 296 -6.00 -0.86 -15.79
CA HIS A 296 -5.42 -1.87 -16.69
C HIS A 296 -6.40 -2.29 -17.79
N ASN A 297 -7.64 -2.64 -17.41
CA ASN A 297 -8.66 -3.07 -18.37
C ASN A 297 -8.98 -1.96 -19.38
N ARG A 298 -9.07 -0.71 -18.91
CA ARG A 298 -9.26 0.46 -19.77
C ARG A 298 -8.07 0.69 -20.72
N VAL A 299 -6.84 0.48 -20.25
CA VAL A 299 -5.63 0.56 -21.09
C VAL A 299 -5.64 -0.53 -22.16
N VAL A 300 -6.04 -1.77 -21.83
CA VAL A 300 -6.21 -2.85 -22.82
C VAL A 300 -7.20 -2.43 -23.92
N ASP A 301 -8.33 -1.85 -23.54
CA ASP A 301 -9.35 -1.39 -24.49
C ASP A 301 -8.83 -0.23 -25.34
N HIS A 302 -8.13 0.73 -24.71
CA HIS A 302 -7.48 1.84 -25.42
C HIS A 302 -6.46 1.35 -26.44
N LEU A 303 -5.62 0.37 -26.09
CA LEU A 303 -4.59 -0.21 -26.95
C LEU A 303 -5.17 -1.01 -28.14
N ARG A 304 -6.43 -1.43 -28.07
CA ARG A 304 -7.12 -2.06 -29.21
C ARG A 304 -7.80 -1.05 -30.13
N GLY A 305 -8.07 0.16 -29.63
CA GLY A 305 -8.67 1.25 -30.38
C GLY A 305 -7.69 2.43 -30.58
N PRO A 306 -7.95 3.60 -29.98
CA PRO A 306 -7.19 4.84 -30.25
C PRO A 306 -5.69 4.73 -29.95
N GLY A 307 -5.31 3.93 -28.96
CA GLY A 307 -3.94 3.70 -28.53
C GLY A 307 -3.21 2.59 -29.29
N SER A 308 -3.78 2.02 -30.35
CA SER A 308 -3.19 0.87 -31.06
C SER A 308 -1.77 1.09 -31.58
N SER A 309 -1.38 2.35 -31.82
CA SER A 309 -0.01 2.71 -32.19
C SER A 309 1.03 2.57 -31.06
N LEU A 310 0.58 2.46 -29.80
CA LEU A 310 1.42 2.29 -28.61
C LEU A 310 1.83 0.83 -28.36
N VAL A 311 1.26 -0.12 -29.11
CA VAL A 311 1.61 -1.54 -29.07
C VAL A 311 2.80 -1.79 -30.01
N ALA A 312 3.92 -2.29 -29.46
CA ALA A 312 5.08 -2.62 -30.28
C ALA A 312 4.80 -3.85 -31.16
N SER A 313 5.50 -3.96 -32.30
CA SER A 313 5.25 -5.03 -33.29
C SER A 313 5.51 -6.45 -32.77
N ASP A 314 6.30 -6.59 -31.71
CA ASP A 314 6.70 -7.84 -31.05
C ASP A 314 6.06 -8.04 -29.68
N GLU A 315 5.06 -7.21 -29.34
CA GLU A 315 4.39 -7.19 -28.05
C GLU A 315 2.89 -7.51 -28.20
N THR A 316 2.33 -8.28 -27.27
CA THR A 316 0.88 -8.48 -27.17
C THR A 316 0.20 -7.29 -26.51
N VAL A 317 -1.14 -7.16 -26.68
CA VAL A 317 -1.90 -6.09 -25.99
C VAL A 317 -1.75 -6.17 -24.47
N LEU A 318 -1.73 -7.37 -23.90
CA LEU A 318 -1.54 -7.57 -22.46
C LEU A 318 -0.15 -7.07 -22.00
N GLU A 319 0.91 -7.43 -22.72
CA GLU A 319 2.27 -6.97 -22.40
C GLU A 319 2.39 -5.44 -22.51
N ALA A 320 1.82 -4.86 -23.56
CA ALA A 320 1.78 -3.41 -23.77
C ALA A 320 0.98 -2.69 -22.66
N ALA A 321 -0.14 -3.25 -22.24
CA ALA A 321 -0.95 -2.72 -21.15
C ALA A 321 -0.18 -2.75 -19.82
N GLN A 322 0.41 -3.89 -19.46
CA GLN A 322 1.22 -3.99 -18.25
C GLN A 322 2.42 -3.03 -18.26
N ARG A 323 3.08 -2.85 -19.41
CA ARG A 323 4.17 -1.87 -19.58
C ARG A 323 3.67 -0.45 -19.33
N LEU A 324 2.61 -0.02 -20.03
CA LEU A 324 2.08 1.35 -19.88
C LEU A 324 1.56 1.61 -18.47
N VAL A 325 0.85 0.66 -17.85
CA VAL A 325 0.34 0.82 -16.48
C VAL A 325 1.48 0.97 -15.48
N ARG A 326 2.52 0.12 -15.57
CA ARG A 326 3.73 0.25 -14.72
C ARG A 326 4.44 1.58 -14.93
N TRP A 327 4.56 2.05 -16.17
CA TRP A 327 5.22 3.33 -16.46
C TRP A 327 4.43 4.53 -15.91
N HIS A 328 3.10 4.55 -16.04
CA HIS A 328 2.27 5.59 -15.42
C HIS A 328 2.33 5.51 -13.89
N TYR A 329 2.29 4.32 -13.29
CA TYR A 329 2.47 4.15 -11.85
C TYR A 329 3.83 4.69 -11.36
N GLN A 330 4.92 4.32 -12.02
CA GLN A 330 6.27 4.82 -11.70
C GLN A 330 6.37 6.35 -11.89
N TRP A 331 5.70 6.89 -12.91
CA TRP A 331 5.60 8.33 -13.12
C TRP A 331 4.87 9.01 -11.98
N ILE A 332 3.68 8.53 -11.61
CA ILE A 332 2.88 9.06 -10.49
C ILE A 332 3.68 8.99 -9.19
N VAL A 333 4.36 7.88 -8.89
CA VAL A 333 5.20 7.77 -7.69
C VAL A 333 6.27 8.86 -7.66
N ARG A 334 6.98 9.10 -8.77
CA ARG A 334 8.11 10.03 -8.82
C ARG A 334 7.71 11.51 -8.95
N HIS A 335 6.71 11.80 -9.79
CA HIS A 335 6.41 13.15 -10.26
C HIS A 335 5.11 13.71 -9.70
N ASP A 336 4.33 12.90 -8.99
CA ASP A 336 3.10 13.34 -8.34
C ASP A 336 3.18 13.09 -6.83
N PHE A 337 3.30 11.83 -6.40
CA PHE A 337 3.36 11.46 -4.99
C PHE A 337 4.57 12.03 -4.22
N LEU A 338 5.80 11.86 -4.72
CA LEU A 338 6.98 12.43 -4.04
C LEU A 338 6.87 13.96 -3.87
N PRO A 339 6.43 14.73 -4.89
CA PRO A 339 6.09 16.15 -4.75
C PRO A 339 4.91 16.49 -3.84
N GLN A 340 4.12 15.55 -3.34
CA GLN A 340 3.13 15.82 -2.28
C GLN A 340 3.70 15.56 -0.88
N ILE A 341 4.69 14.66 -0.78
CA ILE A 341 5.15 14.12 0.51
C ILE A 341 6.49 14.72 0.95
N CYS A 342 7.43 14.94 0.04
CA CYS A 342 8.79 15.33 0.38
C CYS A 342 8.95 16.87 0.43
N ASP A 343 9.91 17.32 1.24
CA ASP A 343 10.46 18.68 1.16
C ASP A 343 10.93 18.98 -0.27
N GLU A 344 10.51 20.14 -0.78
CA GLU A 344 10.74 20.54 -2.17
C GLU A 344 12.23 20.65 -2.52
N TYR A 345 13.05 21.17 -1.61
CA TYR A 345 14.48 21.40 -1.85
C TYR A 345 15.28 20.10 -1.79
N VAL A 346 14.91 19.18 -0.91
CA VAL A 346 15.54 17.86 -0.81
C VAL A 346 15.19 17.03 -2.02
N LEU A 347 13.93 16.99 -2.44
CA LEU A 347 13.51 16.26 -3.63
C LEU A 347 14.20 16.81 -4.88
N ASP A 348 14.21 18.14 -5.03
CA ASP A 348 14.87 18.82 -6.14
C ASP A 348 16.39 18.53 -6.19
N ASP A 349 17.07 18.49 -5.04
CA ASP A 349 18.47 18.10 -4.97
C ASP A 349 18.70 16.63 -5.37
N VAL A 350 17.85 15.70 -4.95
CA VAL A 350 17.95 14.29 -5.37
C VAL A 350 17.79 14.17 -6.89
N GLU A 351 16.82 14.87 -7.47
CA GLU A 351 16.56 14.87 -8.91
C GLU A 351 17.71 15.49 -9.72
N ARG A 352 18.28 16.61 -9.25
CA ARG A 352 19.33 17.35 -9.98
C ARG A 352 20.74 16.80 -9.75
N ASN A 353 21.04 16.37 -8.54
CA ASN A 353 22.40 15.98 -8.13
C ASN A 353 22.54 14.47 -7.89
N GLY A 354 21.44 13.72 -8.01
CA GLY A 354 21.42 12.28 -7.84
C GLY A 354 21.38 11.83 -6.37
N ARG A 355 21.22 10.51 -6.20
CA ARG A 355 21.17 9.83 -4.90
C ARG A 355 22.55 9.75 -4.25
N ARG A 356 22.62 9.90 -2.93
CA ARG A 356 23.87 9.87 -2.14
C ARG A 356 23.93 8.75 -1.12
N PHE A 357 22.79 8.34 -0.58
CA PHE A 357 22.64 7.39 0.52
C PHE A 357 21.86 6.14 0.12
N PHE A 358 21.25 6.09 -1.06
CA PHE A 358 20.75 4.83 -1.61
C PHE A 358 21.90 3.88 -2.01
N LEU A 359 21.68 2.58 -1.82
CA LEU A 359 22.55 1.45 -2.17
C LEU A 359 23.72 1.77 -3.13
N PRO A 360 24.96 1.42 -2.75
CA PRO A 360 26.13 1.61 -3.61
C PRO A 360 25.96 1.01 -5.01
N GLU A 361 26.63 1.58 -6.01
CA GLU A 361 26.64 1.05 -7.37
C GLU A 361 27.12 -0.42 -7.40
N GLY A 362 26.45 -1.27 -8.18
CA GLY A 362 26.72 -2.71 -8.26
C GLY A 362 26.08 -3.57 -7.15
N SER A 363 25.46 -2.97 -6.13
CA SER A 363 24.68 -3.71 -5.13
C SER A 363 23.37 -4.25 -5.71
N GLN A 364 22.97 -5.44 -5.26
CA GLN A 364 21.62 -5.95 -5.52
C GLN A 364 20.58 -5.03 -4.88
N VAL A 365 19.51 -4.71 -5.61
CA VAL A 365 18.42 -3.87 -5.12
C VAL A 365 17.72 -4.55 -3.93
N ALA A 366 17.53 -3.78 -2.87
CA ALA A 366 16.97 -4.16 -1.58
C ALA A 366 16.36 -2.94 -0.89
N ILE A 367 15.45 -3.16 0.06
CA ILE A 367 14.83 -2.10 0.86
C ILE A 367 15.59 -1.92 2.17
N ALA A 368 15.86 -0.67 2.55
CA ALA A 368 16.52 -0.34 3.81
C ALA A 368 15.54 -0.50 4.99
N VAL A 369 16.04 -0.95 6.15
CA VAL A 369 15.23 -0.97 7.38
C VAL A 369 14.93 0.43 7.89
N GLU A 370 15.78 1.42 7.61
CA GLU A 370 15.52 2.83 7.91
C GLU A 370 14.35 3.38 7.10
N PHE A 371 14.20 2.92 5.84
CA PHE A 371 13.02 3.21 5.03
C PHE A 371 11.77 2.51 5.58
N ALA A 372 11.79 1.17 5.66
CA ALA A 372 10.59 0.38 5.99
C ALA A 372 10.17 0.43 7.48
N GLY A 373 11.15 0.61 8.37
CA GLY A 373 10.98 0.59 9.82
C GLY A 373 10.76 1.98 10.44
N ALA A 374 11.10 3.05 9.72
CA ALA A 374 10.93 4.42 10.23
C ALA A 374 10.43 5.40 9.17
N ALA A 375 11.22 5.72 8.14
CA ALA A 375 10.93 6.85 7.28
C ALA A 375 9.60 6.71 6.56
N TYR A 376 9.28 5.55 5.98
CA TYR A 376 8.04 5.28 5.25
C TYR A 376 6.83 4.97 6.14
N ARG A 377 6.98 5.07 7.48
CA ARG A 377 5.88 4.96 8.44
C ARG A 377 5.24 6.31 8.77
N PHE A 378 5.57 7.36 8.01
CA PHE A 378 4.94 8.69 8.11
C PHE A 378 3.43 8.63 7.80
N GLY A 379 3.02 7.71 6.91
CA GLY A 379 1.64 7.59 6.46
C GLY A 379 0.65 7.39 7.60
N HIS A 380 1.03 6.75 8.70
CA HIS A 380 0.18 6.58 9.89
C HIS A 380 -0.32 7.89 10.50
N SER A 381 0.43 8.99 10.32
CA SER A 381 0.03 10.33 10.77
C SER A 381 -0.97 11.00 9.82
N MET A 382 -1.00 10.61 8.54
CA MET A 382 -1.82 11.24 7.51
C MET A 382 -3.26 10.71 7.47
N ILE A 383 -3.51 9.54 8.07
CA ILE A 383 -4.79 8.84 8.05
C ILE A 383 -5.84 9.58 8.90
N ARG A 384 -7.09 9.60 8.41
CA ARG A 384 -8.24 10.19 9.11
C ARG A 384 -9.04 9.13 9.86
N ASP A 385 -9.75 9.56 10.91
CA ASP A 385 -10.69 8.68 11.61
C ASP A 385 -11.91 8.29 10.75
N ALA A 386 -12.28 9.15 9.81
CA ALA A 386 -13.39 8.96 8.87
C ALA A 386 -13.12 9.66 7.54
N TYR A 387 -13.69 9.11 6.46
CA TYR A 387 -13.52 9.60 5.09
C TYR A 387 -14.87 9.92 4.45
N ASP A 388 -14.95 11.06 3.74
CA ASP A 388 -16.11 11.39 2.89
C ASP A 388 -15.92 10.69 1.54
N VAL A 389 -16.38 9.44 1.45
CA VAL A 389 -16.06 8.57 0.30
C VAL A 389 -16.98 8.78 -0.90
N ASN A 390 -18.16 9.38 -0.70
CA ASN A 390 -19.13 9.71 -1.75
C ASN A 390 -20.33 10.49 -1.15
N ASP A 391 -21.16 11.09 -2.02
CA ASP A 391 -22.40 11.80 -1.61
C ASP A 391 -23.46 10.91 -0.94
N ARG A 392 -23.41 9.59 -1.12
CA ARG A 392 -24.43 8.66 -0.61
C ARG A 392 -24.27 8.43 0.89
N SER A 393 -23.05 8.25 1.35
CA SER A 393 -22.73 7.88 2.74
C SER A 393 -22.18 9.03 3.57
N GLY A 394 -21.68 10.10 2.94
CA GLY A 394 -20.97 11.16 3.64
C GLY A 394 -19.72 10.63 4.35
N ASN A 395 -19.43 11.17 5.54
CA ASN A 395 -18.23 10.80 6.30
C ASN A 395 -18.38 9.45 7.01
N VAL A 396 -17.63 8.44 6.55
CA VAL A 396 -17.70 7.04 7.01
C VAL A 396 -16.47 6.71 7.88
N PRO A 397 -16.66 6.15 9.10
CA PRO A 397 -15.55 5.76 9.97
C PRO A 397 -14.62 4.73 9.30
N LEU A 398 -13.31 4.98 9.39
CA LEU A 398 -12.29 4.03 8.96
C LEU A 398 -12.28 2.80 9.87
N PHE A 399 -12.21 3.04 11.18
CA PHE A 399 -12.33 2.03 12.21
C PHE A 399 -13.54 2.36 13.09
N PRO A 400 -14.60 1.55 13.05
CA PRO A 400 -15.78 1.81 13.85
C PRO A 400 -15.48 1.57 15.34
N SER A 401 -16.06 2.43 16.18
CA SER A 401 -15.95 2.33 17.64
C SER A 401 -16.76 1.16 18.19
N GLU A 402 -17.86 0.81 17.50
CA GLU A 402 -18.72 -0.31 17.87
C GLU A 402 -18.61 -1.46 16.85
N PRO A 403 -18.61 -2.74 17.29
CA PRO A 403 -18.43 -3.88 16.39
C PRO A 403 -19.42 -3.98 15.22
N ASN A 404 -20.62 -3.41 15.36
CA ASN A 404 -21.71 -3.47 14.38
C ASN A 404 -22.04 -2.10 13.75
N GLU A 405 -21.20 -1.08 13.96
CA GLU A 405 -21.39 0.23 13.33
C GLU A 405 -21.32 0.10 11.81
N SER A 406 -22.28 0.71 11.13
CA SER A 406 -22.45 0.61 9.68
C SER A 406 -23.08 1.91 9.17
N PRO A 407 -22.64 2.45 8.02
CA PRO A 407 -21.51 1.98 7.22
C PRO A 407 -20.15 2.16 7.93
N ASN A 408 -19.13 1.40 7.52
CA ASN A 408 -17.74 1.56 7.95
C ASN A 408 -16.80 1.13 6.81
N LEU A 409 -15.52 1.47 6.90
CA LEU A 409 -14.52 1.18 5.86
C LEU A 409 -13.58 0.01 6.21
N ARG A 410 -13.97 -0.91 7.09
CA ARG A 410 -13.20 -2.14 7.32
C ARG A 410 -13.22 -3.01 6.06
N GLY A 411 -12.06 -3.57 5.72
CA GLY A 411 -11.93 -4.48 4.58
C GLY A 411 -12.17 -5.95 4.96
N PHE A 412 -11.55 -6.85 4.19
CA PHE A 412 -11.65 -8.31 4.30
C PHE A 412 -13.08 -8.86 4.15
N GLY A 413 -13.89 -8.20 3.35
CA GLY A 413 -15.25 -8.62 3.04
C GLY A 413 -15.81 -7.85 1.84
N PRO A 414 -16.95 -8.30 1.29
CA PRO A 414 -17.61 -7.61 0.18
C PRO A 414 -17.82 -6.13 0.45
N VAL A 415 -17.44 -5.30 -0.53
CA VAL A 415 -17.68 -3.86 -0.46
C VAL A 415 -19.15 -3.62 -0.74
N ARG A 416 -19.82 -2.84 0.11
CA ARG A 416 -21.20 -2.42 -0.15
C ARG A 416 -21.20 -1.23 -1.09
N TYR A 417 -22.18 -1.19 -1.99
CA TYR A 417 -22.30 -0.11 -2.97
C TYR A 417 -22.37 1.28 -2.32
N GLU A 418 -22.98 1.40 -1.15
CA GLU A 418 -23.07 2.64 -0.37
C GLU A 418 -21.69 3.26 -0.02
N VAL A 419 -20.64 2.44 0.14
CA VAL A 419 -19.27 2.88 0.52
C VAL A 419 -18.24 2.75 -0.61
N THR A 420 -18.68 2.49 -1.85
CA THR A 420 -17.80 2.58 -3.02
C THR A 420 -17.19 3.97 -3.12
N VAL A 421 -15.88 4.04 -3.40
CA VAL A 421 -15.12 5.30 -3.32
C VAL A 421 -15.32 6.08 -4.61
N ASP A 422 -15.78 7.32 -4.50
CA ASP A 422 -15.69 8.34 -5.53
C ASP A 422 -14.36 9.07 -5.36
N TRP A 423 -13.40 8.80 -6.24
CA TRP A 423 -12.05 9.33 -6.10
C TRP A 423 -11.96 10.85 -6.23
N THR A 424 -12.94 11.50 -6.87
CA THR A 424 -13.02 12.97 -6.96
C THR A 424 -13.21 13.62 -5.59
N ARG A 425 -13.65 12.87 -4.58
CA ARG A 425 -13.74 13.34 -3.19
C ARG A 425 -12.39 13.41 -2.49
N LEU A 426 -11.42 12.58 -2.91
CA LEU A 426 -10.18 12.35 -2.17
C LEU A 426 -8.92 12.78 -2.94
N LEU A 427 -9.08 13.14 -4.22
CA LEU A 427 -8.04 13.60 -5.12
C LEU A 427 -8.38 14.99 -5.65
N ASP A 428 -7.34 15.79 -5.91
CA ASP A 428 -7.50 17.08 -6.55
C ASP A 428 -7.79 16.90 -8.04
N THR A 429 -8.98 17.30 -8.46
CA THR A 429 -9.44 17.28 -9.86
C THR A 429 -9.35 18.63 -10.55
N GLY A 430 -8.66 19.61 -9.94
CA GLY A 430 -8.43 20.95 -10.50
C GLY A 430 -9.33 22.05 -9.92
N ASP A 431 -10.44 21.68 -9.27
CA ASP A 431 -11.40 22.59 -8.63
C ASP A 431 -11.06 22.89 -7.15
N GLY A 432 -10.04 22.23 -6.60
CA GLY A 432 -9.64 22.34 -5.19
C GLY A 432 -10.66 21.74 -4.21
N ALA A 433 -11.66 20.99 -4.68
CA ALA A 433 -12.74 20.44 -3.86
C ALA A 433 -12.49 18.98 -3.46
N TYR A 434 -11.51 18.76 -2.59
CA TYR A 434 -11.15 17.43 -2.10
C TYR A 434 -10.98 17.38 -0.58
N GLN A 435 -11.20 16.20 0.01
CA GLN A 435 -10.86 15.93 1.40
C GLN A 435 -9.34 15.90 1.54
N ARG A 436 -8.83 16.70 2.48
CA ARG A 436 -7.41 16.81 2.81
C ARG A 436 -6.92 15.66 3.67
N SER A 437 -5.64 15.30 3.57
CA SER A 437 -5.00 14.40 4.53
C SER A 437 -4.75 15.14 5.85
N ARG A 438 -4.45 14.39 6.91
CA ARG A 438 -3.88 14.99 8.12
C ARG A 438 -2.43 15.38 7.89
N LYS A 439 -1.93 16.33 8.70
CA LYS A 439 -0.51 16.68 8.76
C LYS A 439 0.36 15.52 9.24
N ILE A 440 1.61 15.51 8.81
CA ILE A 440 2.66 14.63 9.31
C ILE A 440 3.17 15.22 10.64
N ASP A 441 2.82 14.57 11.74
CA ASP A 441 3.13 15.00 13.10
C ASP A 441 3.52 13.79 13.98
N ALA A 442 4.19 14.04 15.10
CA ALA A 442 4.47 13.02 16.10
C ALA A 442 3.23 12.62 16.91
N LEU A 443 2.15 13.40 16.82
CA LEU A 443 0.85 13.09 17.40
C LEU A 443 -0.04 12.30 16.43
N LEU A 444 -0.63 11.21 16.93
CA LEU A 444 -1.46 10.28 16.18
C LEU A 444 -2.91 10.27 16.70
N PRO A 445 -3.88 9.95 15.83
CA PRO A 445 -5.28 9.82 16.25
C PRO A 445 -5.50 8.76 17.34
N PRO A 446 -6.43 8.98 18.30
CA PRO A 446 -6.68 8.06 19.41
C PRO A 446 -7.07 6.64 18.98
N ALA A 447 -7.69 6.49 17.81
CA ALA A 447 -8.06 5.20 17.23
C ALA A 447 -6.84 4.28 17.00
N LEU A 448 -5.64 4.84 16.79
CA LEU A 448 -4.41 4.08 16.55
C LEU A 448 -3.75 3.57 17.83
N PHE A 449 -4.29 3.91 19.01
CA PHE A 449 -3.81 3.42 20.31
C PHE A 449 -4.63 2.25 20.86
N ASN A 450 -5.76 1.92 20.21
CA ASN A 450 -6.71 0.90 20.65
C ASN A 450 -7.07 -0.04 19.49
N LEU A 451 -6.06 -0.60 18.81
CA LEU A 451 -6.29 -1.44 17.64
C LEU A 451 -6.94 -2.77 18.03
N PRO A 452 -7.97 -3.26 17.30
CA PRO A 452 -8.66 -4.51 17.61
C PRO A 452 -7.87 -5.74 17.12
N MET A 453 -6.65 -5.91 17.61
CA MET A 453 -5.71 -6.95 17.20
C MET A 453 -5.16 -7.70 18.40
N ALA A 454 -4.70 -8.94 18.22
CA ALA A 454 -3.97 -9.62 19.30
C ALA A 454 -2.59 -8.96 19.51
N GLY A 455 -2.18 -8.79 20.78
CA GLY A 455 -0.86 -8.27 21.15
C GLY A 455 -0.93 -6.86 21.74
N GLU A 456 0.07 -6.03 21.41
CA GLU A 456 0.13 -4.62 21.78
C GLU A 456 -0.94 -3.81 21.02
N ASP A 457 -1.79 -3.04 21.69
CA ASP A 457 -2.90 -2.33 21.03
C ASP A 457 -2.46 -0.98 20.44
N SER A 458 -1.33 -0.42 20.91
CA SER A 458 -0.79 0.83 20.40
C SER A 458 0.07 0.65 19.16
N LEU A 459 -0.36 1.26 18.04
CA LEU A 459 0.44 1.36 16.82
C LEU A 459 1.78 2.06 17.08
N ALA A 460 1.78 3.08 17.94
CA ALA A 460 2.99 3.83 18.26
C ALA A 460 4.01 2.95 18.98
N VAL A 461 3.57 2.18 19.99
CA VAL A 461 4.45 1.21 20.67
C VAL A 461 4.95 0.17 19.67
N ARG A 462 4.07 -0.36 18.81
CA ARG A 462 4.46 -1.33 17.77
C ARG A 462 5.57 -0.79 16.86
N ASN A 463 5.42 0.43 16.37
CA ASN A 463 6.41 1.07 15.50
C ASN A 463 7.75 1.32 16.21
N LEU A 464 7.72 1.79 17.44
CA LEU A 464 8.95 2.08 18.19
C LEU A 464 9.71 0.82 18.57
N LEU A 465 9.03 -0.20 19.10
CA LEU A 465 9.63 -1.51 19.39
C LEU A 465 10.13 -2.19 18.11
N ARG A 466 9.40 -2.00 17.00
CA ARG A 466 9.86 -2.49 15.70
C ARG A 466 11.17 -1.81 15.27
N GLY A 467 11.29 -0.50 15.48
CA GLY A 467 12.53 0.23 15.21
C GLY A 467 13.70 -0.28 16.05
N GLU A 468 13.47 -0.53 17.33
CA GLU A 468 14.46 -1.13 18.23
C GLU A 468 14.86 -2.54 17.77
N ALA A 469 13.88 -3.39 17.46
CA ALA A 469 14.10 -4.76 16.99
C ALA A 469 14.90 -4.79 15.67
N LEU A 470 14.73 -3.80 14.79
CA LEU A 470 15.50 -3.65 13.55
C LEU A 470 16.88 -3.00 13.78
N GLY A 471 17.18 -2.56 15.00
CA GLY A 471 18.45 -1.92 15.35
C GLY A 471 18.59 -0.50 14.81
N LEU A 472 17.49 0.22 14.59
CA LEU A 472 17.51 1.56 14.00
C LEU A 472 18.30 2.56 14.86
N PRO A 473 19.09 3.46 14.24
CA PRO A 473 19.82 4.51 14.94
C PRO A 473 18.91 5.63 15.44
N ALA A 474 19.48 6.58 16.18
CA ALA A 474 18.80 7.84 16.49
C ALA A 474 18.61 8.68 15.23
N GLY A 475 17.53 9.48 15.18
CA GLY A 475 17.30 10.40 14.06
C GLY A 475 18.42 11.43 13.88
N GLN A 476 18.96 11.93 14.99
CA GLN A 476 20.06 12.88 15.01
C GLN A 476 21.36 12.29 14.46
N ASP A 477 21.62 11.01 14.68
CA ASP A 477 22.81 10.34 14.13
C ASP A 477 22.68 10.15 12.62
N VAL A 478 21.48 9.82 12.14
CA VAL A 478 21.19 9.77 10.70
C VAL A 478 21.34 11.16 10.07
N ALA A 479 20.81 12.21 10.70
CA ALA A 479 20.97 13.59 10.23
C ALA A 479 22.45 13.97 10.08
N ARG A 480 23.25 13.76 11.15
CA ARG A 480 24.71 13.99 11.12
C ARG A 480 25.39 13.20 10.01
N ARG A 481 24.99 11.94 9.81
CA ARG A 481 25.54 11.07 8.77
C ARG A 481 25.21 11.53 7.35
N MET A 482 24.08 12.20 7.18
CA MET A 482 23.68 12.84 5.93
C MET A 482 24.31 14.23 5.72
N GLY A 483 24.96 14.78 6.75
CA GLY A 483 25.43 16.17 6.75
C GLY A 483 24.31 17.20 6.92
N ILE A 484 23.19 16.77 7.50
CA ILE A 484 22.05 17.62 7.88
C ILE A 484 22.25 18.03 9.35
N ASP A 485 21.99 19.29 9.67
CA ASP A 485 22.06 19.77 11.05
C ASP A 485 20.97 19.07 11.89
N PRO A 486 21.33 18.29 12.92
CA PRO A 486 20.36 17.51 13.68
C PRO A 486 19.49 18.39 14.58
N ILE A 487 18.18 18.17 14.56
CA ILE A 487 17.26 18.80 15.52
C ILE A 487 17.37 18.06 16.86
N ARG A 488 17.74 18.77 17.92
CA ARG A 488 17.80 18.16 19.25
C ARG A 488 16.40 18.05 19.86
N ASN A 489 16.18 17.07 20.74
CA ASN A 489 14.88 16.90 21.40
C ASN A 489 14.37 18.17 22.09
N GLU A 490 15.25 18.98 22.67
CA GLU A 490 14.86 20.23 23.34
C GLU A 490 14.31 21.29 22.35
N GLU A 491 14.70 21.21 21.08
CA GLU A 491 14.26 22.14 20.02
C GLU A 491 12.87 21.80 19.50
N PHE A 492 12.42 20.54 19.62
CA PHE A 492 11.04 20.18 19.33
C PHE A 492 10.03 20.83 20.29
N GLY A 493 10.48 21.30 21.45
CA GLY A 493 9.68 22.02 22.44
C GLY A 493 9.59 21.28 23.76
N GLU A 494 9.49 22.03 24.86
CA GLU A 494 9.46 21.46 26.23
C GLU A 494 8.26 20.53 26.47
N GLU A 495 7.16 20.77 25.76
CA GLU A 495 5.91 20.01 25.83
C GLU A 495 5.81 18.90 24.76
N SER A 496 6.86 18.65 23.96
CA SER A 496 6.83 17.57 22.96
C SER A 496 6.73 16.19 23.63
N GLY A 497 6.13 15.22 22.95
CA GLY A 497 5.95 13.87 23.47
C GLY A 497 7.25 13.19 23.91
N VAL A 498 8.34 13.40 23.15
CA VAL A 498 9.67 12.91 23.52
C VAL A 498 10.21 13.60 24.77
N MET A 499 10.08 14.93 24.90
CA MET A 499 10.60 15.65 26.07
C MET A 499 9.82 15.33 27.34
N GLN A 500 8.50 15.21 27.26
CA GLN A 500 7.67 14.77 28.38
C GLN A 500 8.08 13.37 28.85
N THR A 501 8.22 12.43 27.90
CA THR A 501 8.65 11.05 28.19
C THR A 501 10.03 11.04 28.84
N LEU A 502 11.01 11.72 28.24
CA LEU A 502 12.37 11.77 28.77
C LEU A 502 12.43 12.31 30.20
N ARG A 503 11.65 13.35 30.54
CA ARG A 503 11.61 13.88 31.92
C ARG A 503 11.00 12.89 32.91
N ARG A 504 9.91 12.20 32.54
CA ARG A 504 9.28 11.15 33.38
C ARG A 504 10.30 10.07 33.74
N HIS A 505 11.23 9.77 32.83
CA HIS A 505 12.30 8.79 33.02
C HIS A 505 13.62 9.35 33.57
N GLY A 506 13.66 10.63 34.00
CA GLY A 506 14.87 11.25 34.54
C GLY A 506 15.97 11.51 33.49
N ARG A 507 15.62 11.52 32.21
CA ARG A 507 16.49 11.66 31.04
C ARG A 507 16.23 12.95 30.24
N GLY A 508 15.69 13.99 30.86
CA GLY A 508 15.34 15.25 30.17
C GLY A 508 16.48 16.05 29.52
N ALA A 509 17.73 15.56 29.57
CA ALA A 509 18.89 16.12 28.87
C ALA A 509 19.38 15.20 27.74
N ASP A 510 18.66 14.12 27.44
CA ASP A 510 18.94 13.20 26.34
C ASP A 510 18.53 13.86 25.02
N PRO A 511 19.49 14.13 24.12
CA PRO A 511 19.22 14.93 22.94
C PRO A 511 18.63 14.15 21.78
N ASP A 512 18.65 12.82 21.86
CA ASP A 512 18.42 11.93 20.74
C ASP A 512 17.04 11.26 20.83
N ALA A 513 16.38 11.05 19.70
CA ALA A 513 15.08 10.40 19.59
C ALA A 513 15.15 9.15 18.70
N PRO A 514 14.22 8.18 18.88
CA PRO A 514 14.03 7.10 17.92
C PRO A 514 13.80 7.66 16.51
N LEU A 515 14.39 7.04 15.47
CA LEU A 515 14.35 7.56 14.09
C LEU A 515 12.93 7.87 13.58
N TRP A 516 11.96 6.99 13.85
CA TRP A 516 10.57 7.21 13.41
C TRP A 516 9.95 8.46 14.06
N TYR A 517 10.09 8.61 15.38
CA TYR A 517 9.63 9.81 16.09
C TYR A 517 10.32 11.07 15.54
N TYR A 518 11.65 11.01 15.37
CA TYR A 518 12.42 12.14 14.85
C TYR A 518 11.89 12.59 13.49
N ILE A 519 11.61 11.67 12.57
CA ILE A 519 11.13 12.00 11.22
C ILE A 519 9.76 12.68 11.25
N LEU A 520 8.86 12.24 12.14
CA LEU A 520 7.54 12.86 12.32
C LEU A 520 7.65 14.27 12.92
N ASP A 521 8.44 14.43 13.99
CA ASP A 521 8.60 15.74 14.66
C ASP A 521 9.46 16.71 13.81
N GLU A 522 10.35 16.18 12.96
CA GLU A 522 11.09 16.94 11.94
C GLU A 522 10.15 17.52 10.88
N ALA A 523 9.15 16.75 10.42
CA ALA A 523 8.13 17.22 9.50
C ALA A 523 7.32 18.40 10.08
N ARG A 524 6.83 18.25 11.32
CA ARG A 524 6.18 19.34 12.06
C ARG A 524 7.09 20.56 12.21
N TYR A 525 8.34 20.35 12.63
CA TYR A 525 9.28 21.44 12.92
C TYR A 525 9.72 22.22 11.67
N GLN A 526 10.01 21.54 10.56
CA GLN A 526 10.58 22.15 9.35
C GLN A 526 9.53 22.55 8.32
N GLN A 527 8.42 21.80 8.22
CA GLN A 527 7.43 21.91 7.15
C GLN A 527 6.02 22.20 7.66
N ASP A 528 5.85 22.50 8.95
CA ASP A 528 4.52 22.63 9.58
C ASP A 528 3.64 21.37 9.38
N GLY A 529 4.27 20.21 9.19
CA GLY A 529 3.61 18.93 8.94
C GLY A 529 2.98 18.77 7.55
N GLU A 530 3.14 19.75 6.64
CA GLU A 530 2.66 19.63 5.26
C GLU A 530 3.41 18.55 4.49
N ARG A 531 4.70 18.38 4.80
CA ARG A 531 5.66 17.51 4.10
C ARG A 531 6.64 16.90 5.09
N LEU A 532 7.31 15.82 4.68
CA LEU A 532 8.45 15.28 5.41
C LEU A 532 9.56 16.32 5.54
N GLY A 533 10.25 16.30 6.68
CA GLY A 533 11.48 17.07 6.87
C GLY A 533 12.67 16.52 6.09
N ALA A 534 13.84 17.10 6.33
CA ALA A 534 15.03 16.86 5.51
C ALA A 534 15.52 15.40 5.53
N VAL A 535 15.59 14.77 6.71
CA VAL A 535 16.02 13.37 6.85
C VAL A 535 14.96 12.43 6.26
N GLY A 536 13.69 12.64 6.63
CA GLY A 536 12.58 11.83 6.11
C GLY A 536 12.52 11.85 4.58
N SER A 537 12.52 13.05 4.00
CA SER A 537 12.49 13.27 2.55
C SER A 537 13.67 12.62 1.84
N ARG A 538 14.88 12.73 2.41
CA ARG A 538 16.08 12.15 1.82
C ARG A 538 16.00 10.62 1.74
N ILE A 539 15.55 9.96 2.81
CA ILE A 539 15.41 8.49 2.83
C ILE A 539 14.33 8.05 1.83
N VAL A 540 13.17 8.70 1.85
CA VAL A 540 12.02 8.32 1.02
C VAL A 540 12.28 8.57 -0.46
N ALA A 541 12.69 9.78 -0.83
CA ALA A 541 12.93 10.17 -2.22
C ALA A 541 14.04 9.32 -2.85
N GLU A 542 15.20 9.18 -2.18
CA GLU A 542 16.29 8.38 -2.74
C GLU A 542 15.96 6.90 -2.87
N THR A 543 15.11 6.37 -1.98
CA THR A 543 14.63 4.99 -2.09
C THR A 543 13.74 4.83 -3.32
N LEU A 544 12.64 5.59 -3.41
CA LEU A 544 11.68 5.41 -4.50
C LEU A 544 12.26 5.76 -5.87
N ILE A 545 13.00 6.87 -5.98
CA ILE A 545 13.73 7.22 -7.22
C ILE A 545 14.77 6.15 -7.54
N GLY A 546 15.48 5.66 -6.52
CA GLY A 546 16.48 4.61 -6.68
C GLY A 546 15.89 3.29 -7.19
N LEU A 547 14.68 2.92 -6.77
CA LEU A 547 13.98 1.74 -7.28
C LEU A 547 13.63 1.90 -8.76
N VAL A 548 13.15 3.08 -9.19
CA VAL A 548 12.86 3.37 -10.60
C VAL A 548 14.15 3.31 -11.43
N GLU A 549 15.19 4.04 -11.02
CA GLU A 549 16.45 4.13 -11.75
C GLU A 549 17.21 2.80 -11.85
N ARG A 550 17.02 1.90 -10.88
CA ARG A 550 17.68 0.58 -10.86
C ARG A 550 16.89 -0.51 -11.59
N ASN A 551 15.69 -0.21 -12.07
CA ASN A 551 14.88 -1.15 -12.82
C ASN A 551 15.05 -0.94 -14.33
N GLU A 552 15.63 -1.91 -15.03
CA GLU A 552 15.87 -1.84 -16.48
C GLU A 552 14.58 -1.69 -17.31
N THR A 553 13.43 -2.14 -16.79
CA THR A 553 12.13 -2.05 -17.49
C THR A 553 11.34 -0.79 -17.15
N ALA A 554 11.82 0.03 -16.20
CA ALA A 554 11.17 1.29 -15.84
C ALA A 554 11.29 2.32 -16.97
N TYR A 555 10.32 3.24 -17.05
CA TYR A 555 10.22 4.18 -18.17
C TYR A 555 11.50 4.99 -18.48
N PRO A 556 12.31 5.50 -17.51
CA PRO A 556 13.48 6.30 -17.88
C PRO A 556 14.61 5.45 -18.47
N ASN A 557 14.62 4.15 -18.18
CA ASN A 557 15.65 3.22 -18.64
C ASN A 557 15.24 2.52 -19.94
N ALA A 558 13.98 2.11 -20.04
CA ALA A 558 13.44 1.43 -21.22
C ALA A 558 13.12 2.38 -22.38
N ALA A 559 12.88 3.67 -22.10
CA ALA A 559 12.64 4.72 -23.09
C ALA A 559 13.48 5.97 -22.76
N PRO A 560 14.82 5.89 -22.96
CA PRO A 560 15.76 6.93 -22.53
C PRO A 560 15.67 8.24 -23.31
N ASP A 561 14.93 8.24 -24.43
CA ASP A 561 14.66 9.44 -25.24
C ASP A 561 13.60 10.37 -24.61
N GLY A 562 13.17 10.09 -23.37
CA GLY A 562 12.26 10.93 -22.58
C GLY A 562 10.80 10.54 -22.78
N TRP A 563 10.43 9.33 -22.36
CA TRP A 563 9.01 8.96 -22.30
C TRP A 563 8.24 9.88 -21.36
N GLU A 564 7.08 10.34 -21.82
CA GLU A 564 6.09 11.06 -21.04
C GLU A 564 4.75 10.31 -21.08
N PRO A 565 3.91 10.44 -20.05
CA PRO A 565 2.57 9.87 -20.02
C PRO A 565 1.76 10.25 -21.26
N SER A 566 1.18 9.24 -21.91
CA SER A 566 0.50 9.39 -23.19
C SER A 566 -1.01 9.14 -23.11
N LEU A 567 -1.51 8.71 -21.95
CA LEU A 567 -2.92 8.46 -21.75
C LEU A 567 -3.69 9.78 -21.53
N PRO A 568 -5.00 9.81 -21.80
CA PRO A 568 -5.84 10.98 -21.54
C PRO A 568 -5.69 11.48 -20.10
N ARG A 569 -5.75 12.79 -19.95
CA ARG A 569 -5.67 13.49 -18.67
C ARG A 569 -7.00 14.18 -18.39
N LEU A 570 -7.37 14.21 -17.11
CA LEU A 570 -8.51 14.92 -16.59
C LEU A 570 -8.29 16.44 -16.67
N VAL A 571 -7.08 16.88 -16.32
CA VAL A 571 -6.67 18.29 -16.30
C VAL A 571 -5.35 18.44 -17.06
N PRO A 572 -5.20 19.45 -17.95
CA PRO A 572 -3.92 19.77 -18.58
C PRO A 572 -2.89 20.34 -17.58
N THR A 573 -2.39 19.49 -16.69
CA THR A 573 -1.31 19.80 -15.74
C THR A 573 0.09 19.61 -16.36
N GLY A 574 1.13 19.95 -15.59
CA GLY A 574 2.53 19.70 -15.96
C GLY A 574 2.95 18.22 -15.98
N GLY A 575 2.04 17.28 -15.71
CA GLY A 575 2.32 15.85 -15.66
C GLY A 575 1.08 14.97 -15.82
N TYR A 576 1.17 13.75 -15.31
CA TYR A 576 0.06 12.79 -15.16
C TYR A 576 -0.02 12.40 -13.69
N THR A 577 -1.22 12.49 -13.13
CA THR A 577 -1.48 12.40 -11.71
C THR A 577 -2.25 11.13 -11.33
N LEU A 578 -2.36 10.86 -10.03
CA LEU A 578 -3.24 9.81 -9.53
C LEU A 578 -4.71 10.10 -9.87
N ALA A 579 -5.13 11.37 -9.91
CA ALA A 579 -6.48 11.77 -10.33
C ALA A 579 -6.75 11.42 -11.80
N ASP A 580 -5.77 11.63 -12.68
CA ASP A 580 -5.87 11.23 -14.09
C ASP A 580 -6.01 9.71 -14.23
N LEU A 581 -5.28 8.94 -13.42
CA LEU A 581 -5.39 7.48 -13.41
C LEU A 581 -6.79 7.02 -13.01
N THR A 582 -7.33 7.54 -11.89
CA THR A 582 -8.65 7.13 -11.40
C THR A 582 -9.75 7.57 -12.35
N ALA A 583 -9.67 8.77 -12.91
CA ALA A 583 -10.63 9.25 -13.89
C ALA A 583 -10.65 8.37 -15.15
N PHE A 584 -9.46 8.06 -15.70
CA PHE A 584 -9.37 7.17 -16.86
C PHE A 584 -9.90 5.76 -16.53
N ALA A 585 -9.63 5.25 -15.34
CA ALA A 585 -10.11 3.95 -14.88
C ALA A 585 -11.64 3.86 -14.71
N GLU A 586 -12.29 4.97 -14.39
CA GLU A 586 -13.74 5.06 -14.16
C GLU A 586 -14.55 5.27 -15.44
N GLU A 587 -13.90 5.62 -16.56
CA GLU A 587 -14.57 5.71 -17.85
C GLU A 587 -15.18 4.35 -18.22
N ALA A 588 -16.50 4.33 -18.38
CA ALA A 588 -17.18 3.21 -19.02
C ALA A 588 -16.48 2.90 -20.35
N ARG A 589 -16.42 1.62 -20.73
CA ARG A 589 -16.12 1.23 -22.11
C ARG A 589 -17.02 2.08 -22.98
N PRO A 590 -16.47 2.99 -23.80
CA PRO A 590 -17.28 3.65 -24.78
C PRO A 590 -17.65 2.55 -25.77
N GLU A 591 -18.84 1.98 -25.65
CA GLU A 591 -19.49 1.22 -26.72
C GLU A 591 -19.85 2.20 -27.84
N GLY A 592 -18.84 2.85 -28.40
CA GLY A 592 -19.04 3.91 -29.38
C GLY A 592 -18.42 5.21 -28.96
N LEU A 593 -19.11 6.01 -28.15
CA LEU A 593 -18.84 7.45 -28.13
C LEU A 593 -17.90 7.89 -27.02
N VAL A 594 -16.83 8.58 -27.40
CA VAL A 594 -15.90 9.27 -26.48
C VAL A 594 -16.02 10.79 -26.65
N ILE A 595 -15.77 11.54 -25.57
CA ILE A 595 -15.58 12.99 -25.67
C ILE A 595 -14.16 13.26 -26.22
N ASP A 596 -14.10 13.56 -27.52
CA ASP A 596 -12.87 13.74 -28.29
C ASP A 596 -12.19 15.08 -27.99
N SER A 597 -12.97 16.16 -27.97
CA SER A 597 -12.51 17.51 -27.64
C SER A 597 -13.61 18.36 -27.04
N LEU A 598 -13.20 19.40 -26.33
CA LEU A 598 -14.03 20.39 -25.64
C LEU A 598 -13.44 21.76 -25.97
N ASP A 599 -14.28 22.68 -26.41
CA ASP A 599 -13.92 24.08 -26.66
C ASP A 599 -14.82 24.95 -25.78
N PRO A 600 -14.47 25.21 -24.51
CA PRO A 600 -15.10 26.26 -23.72
C PRO A 600 -14.57 27.62 -24.20
N VAL A 601 -15.45 28.60 -24.35
CA VAL A 601 -15.05 29.93 -24.87
C VAL A 601 -15.63 31.09 -24.04
N ALA A 602 -16.47 30.78 -23.05
CA ALA A 602 -17.36 31.74 -22.42
C ALA A 602 -17.66 31.34 -20.97
N ALA A 603 -17.61 32.30 -20.03
CA ALA A 603 -18.03 32.05 -18.65
C ALA A 603 -19.56 31.81 -18.59
N PRO A 604 -20.09 31.10 -17.58
CA PRO A 604 -21.52 30.84 -17.47
C PRO A 604 -22.34 32.14 -17.55
N GLY A 605 -23.26 32.20 -18.52
CA GLY A 605 -24.07 33.39 -18.77
C GLY A 605 -23.61 34.29 -19.92
N ASP A 606 -22.44 34.04 -20.51
CA ASP A 606 -21.98 34.68 -21.74
C ASP A 606 -22.55 34.01 -23.00
N ASP A 607 -22.22 34.55 -24.19
CA ASP A 607 -22.71 34.05 -25.49
C ASP A 607 -22.12 32.66 -25.81
N PRO A 608 -22.96 31.60 -25.95
CA PRO A 608 -22.51 30.22 -26.14
C PRO A 608 -22.14 29.86 -27.58
N THR A 609 -22.06 30.83 -28.51
CA THR A 609 -21.96 30.52 -29.95
C THR A 609 -20.70 29.78 -30.37
N ASP A 610 -19.59 29.94 -29.64
CA ASP A 610 -18.33 29.25 -29.94
C ASP A 610 -18.08 28.02 -29.04
N GLU A 611 -18.93 27.79 -28.04
CA GLU A 611 -18.80 26.68 -27.07
C GLU A 611 -19.24 25.35 -27.69
N SER A 612 -18.40 24.31 -27.56
CA SER A 612 -18.71 23.00 -28.15
C SER A 612 -18.12 21.78 -27.46
N VAL A 613 -18.83 20.66 -27.60
CA VAL A 613 -18.39 19.31 -27.21
C VAL A 613 -18.31 18.44 -28.47
N THR A 614 -17.16 17.87 -28.77
CA THR A 614 -17.03 16.94 -29.90
C THR A 614 -17.00 15.50 -29.39
N LEU A 615 -17.95 14.70 -29.86
CA LEU A 615 -17.99 13.26 -29.66
C LEU A 615 -17.30 12.54 -30.83
N ARG A 616 -16.59 11.46 -30.58
CA ARG A 616 -16.06 10.55 -31.62
C ARG A 616 -16.61 9.15 -31.41
N ASN A 617 -17.06 8.51 -32.48
CA ASN A 617 -17.44 7.10 -32.43
C ASN A 617 -16.20 6.21 -32.66
N ASP A 618 -15.80 5.51 -31.62
CA ASP A 618 -14.70 4.56 -31.54
C ASP A 618 -15.13 3.10 -31.67
N ALA A 619 -16.43 2.83 -31.74
CA ALA A 619 -16.93 1.50 -32.04
C ALA A 619 -16.69 1.15 -33.52
N ASN A 620 -16.68 -0.16 -33.78
CA ASN A 620 -16.64 -0.70 -35.14
C ASN A 620 -17.98 -0.58 -35.87
N ASP A 621 -19.07 -0.27 -35.15
CA ASP A 621 -20.42 -0.12 -35.66
C ASP A 621 -20.94 1.33 -35.48
N PRO A 622 -21.89 1.80 -36.31
CA PRO A 622 -22.51 3.10 -36.13
C PRO A 622 -23.28 3.19 -34.81
N VAL A 623 -23.19 4.34 -34.14
CA VAL A 623 -23.87 4.59 -32.86
C VAL A 623 -25.05 5.52 -33.08
N ASP A 624 -26.22 5.14 -32.58
CA ASP A 624 -27.43 5.97 -32.59
C ASP A 624 -27.51 6.79 -31.30
N LEU A 625 -27.64 8.11 -31.43
CA LEU A 625 -27.74 9.04 -30.31
C LEU A 625 -29.13 9.18 -29.72
N ASP A 626 -30.14 8.49 -30.27
CA ASP A 626 -31.50 8.54 -29.71
C ASP A 626 -31.52 8.15 -28.22
N GLY A 627 -31.95 9.09 -27.38
CA GLY A 627 -32.03 8.94 -25.93
C GLY A 627 -30.76 9.30 -25.15
N TYR A 628 -29.61 9.54 -25.81
CA TYR A 628 -28.43 10.03 -25.12
C TYR A 628 -28.66 11.43 -24.52
N VAL A 629 -28.02 11.72 -23.39
CA VAL A 629 -28.11 13.00 -22.70
C VAL A 629 -26.72 13.54 -22.43
N LEU A 630 -26.46 14.79 -22.82
CA LEU A 630 -25.24 15.50 -22.46
C LEU A 630 -25.50 16.30 -21.17
N ASP A 631 -24.75 15.99 -20.12
CA ASP A 631 -24.78 16.66 -18.82
C ASP A 631 -23.55 17.58 -18.69
N LEU A 632 -23.80 18.89 -18.66
CA LEU A 632 -22.79 19.95 -18.60
C LEU A 632 -22.87 20.57 -17.20
N GLY A 633 -22.14 20.02 -16.22
CA GLY A 633 -22.15 20.54 -14.84
C GLY A 633 -23.52 20.49 -14.13
N GLY A 634 -24.32 19.46 -14.38
CA GLY A 634 -25.68 19.29 -13.82
C GLY A 634 -26.80 19.80 -14.75
N GLN A 635 -26.44 20.39 -15.89
CA GLN A 635 -27.39 20.85 -16.89
C GLN A 635 -27.52 19.83 -18.02
N ARG A 636 -28.68 19.17 -18.09
CA ARG A 636 -28.90 18.00 -18.96
C ARG A 636 -29.66 18.34 -20.23
N ASP A 637 -29.03 18.08 -21.38
CA ASP A 637 -29.62 18.23 -22.71
C ASP A 637 -29.72 16.87 -23.43
N PRO A 638 -30.93 16.42 -23.79
CA PRO A 638 -31.08 15.24 -24.64
C PRO A 638 -30.53 15.53 -26.05
N LEU A 639 -29.77 14.59 -26.59
CA LEU A 639 -29.23 14.66 -27.94
C LEU A 639 -30.30 14.26 -28.97
N PRO A 640 -30.29 14.88 -30.16
CA PRO A 640 -31.16 14.48 -31.26
C PRO A 640 -30.77 13.08 -31.76
N ALA A 641 -31.75 12.34 -32.27
CA ALA A 641 -31.52 11.06 -32.93
C ALA A 641 -30.70 11.26 -34.22
N GLU A 642 -29.39 11.03 -34.10
CA GLU A 642 -28.40 11.14 -35.16
C GLU A 642 -27.48 9.92 -35.06
N THR A 643 -27.09 9.35 -36.19
CA THR A 643 -26.19 8.19 -36.22
C THR A 643 -24.77 8.63 -36.53
N VAL A 644 -23.83 8.36 -35.62
CA VAL A 644 -22.39 8.65 -35.81
C VAL A 644 -21.69 7.41 -36.38
N PRO A 645 -21.13 7.43 -37.61
CA PRO A 645 -20.42 6.27 -38.16
C PRO A 645 -19.11 5.95 -37.43
N PRO A 646 -18.58 4.71 -37.54
CA PRO A 646 -17.26 4.35 -37.01
C PRO A 646 -16.15 5.31 -37.43
N GLY A 647 -15.38 5.80 -36.47
CA GLY A 647 -14.29 6.76 -36.63
C GLY A 647 -14.73 8.19 -36.96
N ALA A 648 -16.03 8.48 -37.04
CA ALA A 648 -16.54 9.83 -37.30
C ALA A 648 -16.69 10.63 -36.02
N THR A 649 -16.66 11.96 -36.16
CA THR A 649 -16.91 12.90 -35.08
C THR A 649 -18.25 13.62 -35.26
N LEU A 650 -18.88 13.97 -34.15
CA LEU A 650 -20.05 14.85 -34.08
C LEU A 650 -19.74 15.99 -33.13
N THR A 651 -19.80 17.22 -33.63
CA THR A 651 -19.64 18.43 -32.79
C THR A 651 -21.00 18.91 -32.30
N ILE A 652 -21.12 19.12 -31.00
CA ILE A 652 -22.31 19.61 -30.32
C ILE A 652 -22.03 21.05 -29.91
N ARG A 653 -22.65 22.00 -30.62
CA ARG A 653 -22.61 23.43 -30.31
C ARG A 653 -23.62 23.73 -29.22
N ILE A 654 -23.20 24.44 -28.19
CA ILE A 654 -24.08 24.76 -27.05
C ILE A 654 -25.08 25.87 -27.44
N GLY A 655 -24.62 26.86 -28.20
CA GLY A 655 -25.44 27.96 -28.67
C GLY A 655 -26.44 27.63 -29.78
N ALA A 656 -27.12 28.68 -30.27
CA ALA A 656 -28.07 28.57 -31.37
C ALA A 656 -27.38 28.53 -32.74
N GLY A 657 -27.89 27.68 -33.62
CA GLY A 657 -27.44 27.60 -35.01
C GLY A 657 -28.32 26.71 -35.86
N THR A 658 -27.75 26.07 -36.88
CA THR A 658 -28.49 25.18 -37.78
C THR A 658 -27.75 23.87 -37.89
N ASP A 659 -28.44 22.78 -37.54
CA ASP A 659 -27.89 21.43 -37.58
C ASP A 659 -27.44 21.05 -38.99
N SER A 660 -26.33 20.32 -39.05
CA SER A 660 -25.74 19.78 -40.27
C SER A 660 -25.16 18.39 -40.01
N ALA A 661 -24.74 17.69 -41.08
CA ALA A 661 -24.11 16.39 -40.92
C ALA A 661 -22.78 16.53 -40.16
N GLY A 662 -22.72 16.00 -38.93
CA GLY A 662 -21.55 16.10 -38.05
C GLY A 662 -21.52 17.34 -37.15
N GLU A 663 -22.56 18.19 -37.14
CA GLU A 663 -22.68 19.29 -36.20
C GLU A 663 -24.14 19.52 -35.77
N ILE A 664 -24.42 19.55 -34.47
CA ILE A 664 -25.76 19.80 -33.90
C ILE A 664 -25.72 20.96 -32.91
N HIS A 665 -26.84 21.68 -32.75
CA HIS A 665 -26.94 22.86 -31.88
C HIS A 665 -27.99 22.65 -30.79
N LEU A 666 -27.61 22.84 -29.52
CA LEU A 666 -28.53 22.73 -28.39
C LEU A 666 -29.45 23.96 -28.23
N GLY A 667 -29.07 25.09 -28.85
CA GLY A 667 -29.92 26.28 -28.88
C GLY A 667 -29.99 27.03 -27.56
N ARG A 668 -28.98 26.89 -26.69
CA ARG A 668 -28.94 27.63 -25.44
C ARG A 668 -28.69 29.12 -25.70
N GLU A 669 -29.27 29.95 -24.82
CA GLU A 669 -29.09 31.41 -24.85
C GLU A 669 -27.91 31.87 -23.96
N ALA A 670 -27.31 30.94 -23.20
CA ALA A 670 -26.21 31.19 -22.29
C ALA A 670 -25.22 30.02 -22.32
N ALA A 671 -23.94 30.33 -22.09
CA ALA A 671 -22.89 29.35 -21.92
C ALA A 671 -23.17 28.37 -20.78
N ALA A 672 -22.81 27.10 -20.99
CA ALA A 672 -23.06 26.00 -20.06
C ALA A 672 -21.80 25.56 -19.33
N LEU A 673 -20.69 25.61 -20.05
CA LEU A 673 -19.34 25.29 -19.65
C LEU A 673 -18.66 26.52 -19.07
N ASN A 674 -18.03 26.40 -17.90
CA ASN A 674 -17.10 27.39 -17.38
C ASN A 674 -15.64 26.97 -17.60
N ASP A 675 -14.73 27.94 -17.59
CA ASP A 675 -13.28 27.74 -17.60
C ASP A 675 -12.73 27.42 -16.18
N ASP A 676 -13.52 26.75 -15.33
CA ASP A 676 -13.29 26.60 -13.89
C ASP A 676 -13.43 25.12 -13.44
N GLY A 677 -13.07 24.16 -14.31
CA GLY A 677 -13.02 22.73 -13.98
C GLY A 677 -14.34 21.98 -14.10
N ASP A 678 -15.26 22.46 -14.94
CA ASP A 678 -16.56 21.80 -15.17
C ASP A 678 -16.41 20.41 -15.83
N ALA A 679 -17.34 19.52 -15.49
CA ALA A 679 -17.38 18.16 -16.05
C ALA A 679 -18.46 18.03 -17.15
N VAL A 680 -18.07 17.53 -18.31
CA VAL A 680 -18.97 17.07 -19.37
C VAL A 680 -19.17 15.57 -19.24
N THR A 681 -20.42 15.15 -19.09
CA THR A 681 -20.78 13.73 -18.99
C THR A 681 -21.78 13.39 -20.09
N LEU A 682 -21.49 12.37 -20.90
CA LEU A 682 -22.45 11.79 -21.81
C LEU A 682 -23.15 10.63 -21.10
N LEU A 683 -24.48 10.66 -21.03
CA LEU A 683 -25.33 9.62 -20.47
C LEU A 683 -26.02 8.84 -21.59
N THR A 684 -26.15 7.53 -21.42
CA THR A 684 -26.90 6.64 -22.32
C THR A 684 -28.42 6.82 -22.15
N PRO A 685 -29.25 6.23 -23.04
CA PRO A 685 -30.71 6.26 -22.92
C PRO A 685 -31.27 5.71 -21.60
N ASP A 686 -30.54 4.80 -20.95
CA ASP A 686 -30.91 4.21 -19.68
C ASP A 686 -30.45 5.07 -18.48
N GLY A 687 -29.75 6.18 -18.74
CA GLY A 687 -29.27 7.12 -17.73
C GLY A 687 -27.89 6.79 -17.14
N GLU A 688 -27.20 5.80 -17.70
CA GLU A 688 -25.84 5.40 -17.30
C GLU A 688 -24.79 6.33 -17.92
N VAL A 689 -23.63 6.48 -17.27
CA VAL A 689 -22.52 7.28 -17.83
C VAL A 689 -21.85 6.52 -18.97
N SER A 690 -21.93 7.08 -20.19
CA SER A 690 -21.23 6.57 -21.38
C SER A 690 -19.77 7.04 -21.42
N THR A 691 -19.51 8.31 -21.17
CA THR A 691 -18.16 8.89 -21.09
C THR A 691 -18.23 10.19 -20.29
N ARG A 692 -17.15 10.54 -19.58
CA ARG A 692 -17.06 11.77 -18.78
C ARG A 692 -15.70 12.39 -18.99
N ARG A 693 -15.65 13.71 -19.09
CA ARG A 693 -14.41 14.48 -19.22
C ARG A 693 -14.55 15.80 -18.49
N VAL A 694 -13.62 16.07 -17.58
CA VAL A 694 -13.43 17.40 -16.97
C VAL A 694 -12.50 18.20 -17.87
N TYR A 695 -12.65 19.52 -17.90
CA TYR A 695 -11.83 20.41 -18.71
C TYR A 695 -11.61 21.75 -18.03
N ASP A 696 -10.56 22.44 -18.47
CA ASP A 696 -10.13 23.77 -18.01
C ASP A 696 -10.58 24.87 -18.95
#